data_AF-A0A9P7UQA5-F1
#
_entry.id   AF-A0A9P7UQA5-F1
#
_cell.length_a   1.000
_cell.length_b   1.000
_cell.length_c   1.000
_cell.angle_alpha   90.00
_cell.angle_beta   90.00
_cell.angle_gamma   90.00
#
_symmetry.space_group_name_H-M   'P 1'
#
loop_
_entity.id
_entity.type
_entity.pdbx_description
1 polymer ?
#
loop_
_entity_poly.entity_id
_entity_poly.type
_entity_poly.pdbx_seq_one_letter_code
_entity_poly.pdbx_strand_id
1 'polypeptide(L)'
;METYWLFCNVLGAHCFTPGCPLVSPSASSRLTILTTSDGRCAGTLDLDCTLLDPPVGMKVRNKPHDAWNWERLSVHQTFERTLAMASASLDPNSLSSQASDMQEDESQDVCRTVVVELSTNRFAGNAEIMLEAVGQWYLEGPPDAIGLHVLSDDISTFFYIDSSRQLNSFNFSVLPYSVVPTKSSGRETPDSQRHVNLSNPFKAAVSKPPEPTENQQDGLPGRVSLENLNAIGSLPLDNQIMGCRMLNIGGLFYGLVWSLQELMIFTYDGGVLQIRFKSSFVGIQDARLFDDQTFMIVYEDKLEHYEFKAVDENYDEVKHPSSNQNTNVKPNLLQSISTGTSEPVDIRSRSAGLIAPIKDGRLHLESLLWDRKERKRVPQVIWRAPTKSSNVRLTVSLPIDTSTILLGYSDGRVRQTSLMQICRKRSSEISFFKESDQPLDGYIVCLQAVRDLRTNEHLIVGGADDGSIAIWSMHDLKLRARWTVFNTPLAEVLQFQDIKTGPLTGCVLCVAEDGTIVVVAIDGFKFLYIVPGSAFPLERVCIGQNNLLLMYSDSRARLWDIKTKEFWRSMTSDKANEMLMQGGWSELSLDSETNSISPMLSPVASSTRGLDFASTVRLNIGLFISNSTTIAKSISTSKLQTQNILLARDHLRAVLSTLLTPGINKDIDEICRTQLGIPLSNVSAGFSGSRYSTIHQFSSASLAWCTSQDLSAARALGIIVTLRALSIFEELSQSASTVIGFYSSSLADAVRAAYKPPSLVFIARCWFDGSNEVRQAARILFDAAAAGMTDDETNATVEAWQHQLPFLQPTIQKESPVTALALFLCGHLAAERWSLFSASTMKDISKSISLYLHDEHSIYRVLAVDLCSRGFHVWQHHIDALEILRSLISLATSTKKEAISAQNPGAQARSAILHISATNTTLFMTTLGLDILNPVDTEHRKSVLQILAFLIRKRPMVLHPNLPKLMEAVVKSLDPNSTTNRDAVLDTATEILKQVVKTFPNVDFHMSTQRLSVGSNEGAIVMYDLKTAIRLYVLEGHKKPITACSFSPDGRRLVTVSLGENVVLVWKVGTSFSSFFNPGAPPKQGHSGSDPFKTYPFNIGDEGSMDVADTLELVKFEWIADRNVKLMIRGSVLTFST
;
A
#
# COMPACT_ATOMS: atom_id res chain seq x y z
N MET A 1 28.08 -14.06 7.23
CA MET A 1 27.40 -15.19 7.89
C MET A 1 27.09 -14.77 9.30
N GLU A 2 25.92 -14.20 9.52
CA GLU A 2 25.43 -13.85 10.86
C GLU A 2 24.26 -14.77 11.17
N THR A 3 24.38 -15.49 12.27
CA THR A 3 23.41 -16.42 12.83
C THR A 3 22.30 -15.63 13.53
N TYR A 4 21.11 -15.62 12.95
CA TYR A 4 19.93 -14.96 13.52
C TYR A 4 18.96 -16.01 14.10
N TRP A 5 18.52 -15.78 15.34
CA TRP A 5 17.63 -16.67 16.11
C TRP A 5 16.20 -16.14 16.15
N LEU A 6 15.23 -17.06 16.21
CA LEU A 6 13.78 -16.82 16.17
C LEU A 6 13.14 -16.81 17.57
N PHE A 7 12.15 -15.95 17.84
CA PHE A 7 11.34 -15.91 19.07
C PHE A 7 9.87 -15.59 18.85
N CYS A 8 8.95 -16.44 19.34
CA CYS A 8 7.54 -16.06 19.46
C CYS A 8 6.90 -16.47 20.80
N ASN A 9 5.89 -15.69 21.18
CA ASN A 9 5.04 -15.89 22.34
C ASN A 9 3.76 -16.62 21.91
N VAL A 10 3.50 -17.77 22.56
CA VAL A 10 2.24 -18.44 22.92
C VAL A 10 2.51 -19.94 22.90
N LEU A 11 2.51 -20.54 24.11
CA LEU A 11 2.45 -21.96 24.50
C LEU A 11 3.34 -23.03 23.82
N GLY A 12 4.17 -22.72 22.82
CA GLY A 12 5.19 -23.64 22.30
C GLY A 12 6.25 -22.89 21.50
N ALA A 13 7.47 -22.82 22.02
CA ALA A 13 8.54 -22.07 21.37
C ALA A 13 9.45 -22.99 20.55
N HIS A 14 9.21 -23.04 19.23
CA HIS A 14 10.17 -23.59 18.27
C HIS A 14 10.97 -22.46 17.62
N CYS A 15 12.25 -22.73 17.39
CA CYS A 15 13.18 -21.77 16.81
C CYS A 15 13.72 -22.37 15.48
N PHE A 16 14.46 -21.68 14.62
CA PHE A 16 14.94 -22.23 13.32
C PHE A 16 16.42 -21.91 13.03
N THR A 17 16.98 -22.53 11.99
CA THR A 17 18.33 -22.34 11.40
C THR A 17 18.44 -21.02 10.58
N PRO A 18 19.65 -20.54 10.24
CA PRO A 18 19.82 -19.21 9.65
C PRO A 18 19.23 -19.12 8.24
N GLY A 19 18.24 -18.24 8.04
CA GLY A 19 17.77 -17.84 6.71
C GLY A 19 16.25 -17.73 6.48
N CYS A 20 15.39 -18.19 7.41
CA CYS A 20 13.94 -18.20 7.22
C CYS A 20 13.18 -17.53 8.37
N PRO A 21 11.93 -17.08 8.14
CA PRO A 21 11.13 -16.31 9.08
C PRO A 21 10.38 -17.19 10.11
N LEU A 22 9.69 -16.57 11.04
CA LEU A 22 9.39 -17.01 12.40
C LEU A 22 7.90 -17.22 12.60
N VAL A 23 7.50 -18.45 12.89
CA VAL A 23 6.08 -18.83 12.87
C VAL A 23 5.54 -18.92 14.30
N SER A 24 4.38 -18.31 14.57
CA SER A 24 3.67 -18.51 15.83
C SER A 24 2.17 -18.66 15.68
N PRO A 25 1.57 -19.62 16.38
CA PRO A 25 0.15 -19.59 16.67
C PRO A 25 -0.10 -18.56 17.79
N SER A 26 -1.09 -17.69 17.63
CA SER A 26 -1.61 -16.87 18.72
C SER A 26 -2.73 -17.63 19.45
N ALA A 27 -3.07 -17.23 20.68
CA ALA A 27 -4.25 -17.77 21.39
C ALA A 27 -5.56 -17.56 20.59
N SER A 28 -5.53 -16.68 19.59
CA SER A 28 -6.60 -16.34 18.67
C SER A 28 -6.50 -17.08 17.31
N SER A 29 -6.10 -18.36 17.28
CA SER A 29 -6.03 -19.25 16.09
C SER A 29 -5.32 -18.72 14.83
N ARG A 30 -4.63 -17.58 14.92
CA ARG A 30 -3.86 -16.96 13.84
C ARG A 30 -2.40 -17.38 13.86
N LEU A 31 -1.94 -17.92 12.75
CA LEU A 31 -0.56 -18.25 12.43
C LEU A 31 0.13 -17.03 11.80
N THR A 32 1.17 -16.50 12.44
CA THR A 32 1.92 -15.34 11.92
C THR A 32 3.36 -15.70 11.64
N ILE A 33 3.88 -15.28 10.48
CA ILE A 33 5.30 -15.36 10.11
C ILE A 33 5.98 -14.01 10.38
N LEU A 34 7.10 -13.97 11.11
CA LEU A 34 7.92 -12.78 11.37
C LEU A 34 9.34 -12.91 10.79
N THR A 35 9.92 -11.90 10.16
CA THR A 35 11.30 -11.99 9.64
C THR A 35 12.34 -11.97 10.75
N THR A 36 13.38 -12.77 10.62
CA THR A 36 14.46 -12.91 11.63
C THR A 36 15.41 -11.74 11.73
N SER A 37 15.56 -10.96 10.65
CA SER A 37 16.45 -9.80 10.63
C SER A 37 15.82 -8.56 11.28
N ASP A 38 14.49 -8.43 11.18
CA ASP A 38 13.81 -7.14 11.36
C ASP A 38 12.48 -7.25 12.16
N GLY A 39 12.04 -8.46 12.54
CA GLY A 39 10.78 -8.69 13.26
C GLY A 39 9.53 -8.40 12.44
N ARG A 40 9.63 -8.34 11.11
CA ARG A 40 8.49 -7.94 10.26
C ARG A 40 7.50 -9.07 10.09
N CYS A 41 6.22 -8.81 10.30
CA CYS A 41 5.18 -9.72 9.83
C CYS A 41 5.30 -9.91 8.30
N ALA A 42 5.71 -11.09 7.86
CA ALA A 42 5.82 -11.46 6.45
C ALA A 42 4.52 -12.08 5.90
N GLY A 43 3.67 -12.62 6.78
CA GLY A 43 2.38 -13.18 6.44
C GLY A 43 1.60 -13.61 7.68
N THR A 44 0.27 -13.54 7.62
CA THR A 44 -0.62 -14.04 8.67
C THR A 44 -1.72 -14.88 8.03
N LEU A 45 -2.03 -16.03 8.62
CA LEU A 45 -3.11 -16.93 8.21
C LEU A 45 -3.97 -17.24 9.44
N ASP A 46 -5.29 -17.14 9.29
CA ASP A 46 -6.23 -17.52 10.34
C ASP A 46 -6.65 -18.98 10.15
N LEU A 47 -6.32 -19.85 11.11
CA LEU A 47 -6.52 -21.31 10.99
C LEU A 47 -7.98 -21.73 11.22
N ASP A 48 -8.78 -20.90 11.90
CA ASP A 48 -10.21 -21.20 12.13
C ASP A 48 -11.09 -20.81 10.94
N CYS A 49 -10.67 -19.81 10.15
CA CYS A 49 -11.42 -19.36 8.97
C CYS A 49 -11.17 -20.21 7.71
N THR A 50 -10.15 -21.06 7.68
CA THR A 50 -9.85 -21.94 6.53
C THR A 50 -10.57 -23.27 6.66
N LEU A 51 -11.83 -23.34 6.21
CA LEU A 51 -12.59 -24.59 6.09
C LEU A 51 -12.21 -25.29 4.78
N LEU A 52 -11.20 -26.16 4.83
CA LEU A 52 -10.89 -27.10 3.75
C LEU A 52 -11.61 -28.42 4.02
N ASP A 53 -12.22 -29.00 2.98
CA ASP A 53 -12.78 -30.34 3.09
C ASP A 53 -11.66 -31.36 3.29
N PRO A 54 -11.82 -32.34 4.20
CA PRO A 54 -10.82 -33.39 4.35
C PRO A 54 -10.71 -34.19 3.04
N PRO A 55 -9.50 -34.62 2.65
CA PRO A 55 -9.29 -35.32 1.40
C PRO A 55 -10.08 -36.65 1.32
N VAL A 56 -10.47 -37.03 0.10
CA VAL A 56 -11.38 -38.15 -0.20
C VAL A 56 -10.90 -39.45 0.45
N GLY A 57 -11.68 -40.01 1.39
CA GLY A 57 -11.38 -41.28 2.07
C GLY A 57 -11.34 -41.23 3.60
N MET A 58 -11.41 -40.04 4.23
CA MET A 58 -11.47 -39.88 5.69
C MET A 58 -12.84 -39.41 6.19
N LYS A 59 -13.15 -39.69 7.47
CA LYS A 59 -14.43 -39.30 8.09
C LYS A 59 -14.55 -37.77 8.13
N VAL A 60 -15.60 -37.24 7.51
CA VAL A 60 -15.95 -35.82 7.58
C VAL A 60 -16.62 -35.54 8.94
N ARG A 61 -15.95 -34.79 9.83
CA ARG A 61 -16.59 -34.27 11.04
C ARG A 61 -17.12 -32.87 10.77
N ASN A 62 -18.34 -32.78 10.23
CA ASN A 62 -19.03 -31.52 10.00
C ASN A 62 -19.68 -31.00 11.29
N LYS A 63 -18.89 -30.35 12.16
CA LYS A 63 -19.43 -29.53 13.26
C LYS A 63 -18.69 -28.18 13.32
N PRO A 64 -19.28 -27.08 12.83
CA PRO A 64 -18.63 -25.76 12.72
C PRO A 64 -18.55 -24.98 14.05
N HIS A 65 -18.66 -25.63 15.21
CA HIS A 65 -18.87 -24.95 16.51
C HIS A 65 -17.95 -25.46 17.64
N ASP A 66 -16.87 -26.15 17.29
CA ASP A 66 -15.88 -26.63 18.25
C ASP A 66 -14.74 -25.63 18.38
N ALA A 67 -14.44 -25.18 19.60
CA ALA A 67 -13.28 -24.35 19.91
C ALA A 67 -12.04 -25.24 20.04
N TRP A 68 -10.96 -24.88 19.35
CA TRP A 68 -9.74 -25.66 19.25
C TRP A 68 -8.57 -24.94 19.93
N ASN A 69 -7.91 -25.62 20.86
CA ASN A 69 -6.70 -25.15 21.53
C ASN A 69 -5.48 -25.60 20.71
N TRP A 70 -4.85 -24.67 20.00
CA TRP A 70 -3.64 -24.94 19.21
C TRP A 70 -2.44 -25.16 20.14
N GLU A 71 -2.07 -26.42 20.34
CA GLU A 71 -1.02 -26.82 21.28
C GLU A 71 0.34 -27.01 20.60
N ARG A 72 0.36 -27.34 19.31
CA ARG A 72 1.60 -27.76 18.63
C ARG A 72 1.77 -27.14 17.24
N LEU A 73 3.00 -26.80 16.91
CA LEU A 73 3.44 -26.35 15.58
C LEU A 73 4.74 -27.04 15.19
N SER A 74 4.79 -27.78 14.10
CA SER A 74 6.03 -28.29 13.50
C SER A 74 6.28 -27.69 12.12
N VAL A 75 7.54 -27.54 11.73
CA VAL A 75 7.92 -27.02 10.41
C VAL A 75 8.92 -27.98 9.76
N HIS A 76 8.66 -28.34 8.52
CA HIS A 76 9.43 -29.28 7.73
C HIS A 76 9.89 -28.61 6.43
N GLN A 77 11.20 -28.66 6.15
CA GLN A 77 11.81 -28.04 4.97
C GLN A 77 12.27 -29.11 3.97
N THR A 78 11.88 -28.95 2.70
CA THR A 78 12.46 -29.66 1.54
C THR A 78 13.38 -28.73 0.75
N PHE A 79 14.05 -29.24 -0.28
CA PHE A 79 14.92 -28.43 -1.14
C PHE A 79 14.17 -27.29 -1.85
N GLU A 80 12.87 -27.47 -2.12
CA GLU A 80 12.05 -26.49 -2.85
C GLU A 80 10.88 -25.87 -2.03
N ARG A 81 10.41 -26.49 -0.93
CA ARG A 81 9.20 -26.06 -0.21
C ARG A 81 9.41 -26.07 1.31
N THR A 82 8.62 -25.26 2.03
CA THR A 82 8.55 -25.30 3.49
C THR A 82 7.10 -25.53 3.90
N LEU A 83 6.84 -26.62 4.63
CA LEU A 83 5.54 -26.99 5.15
C LEU A 83 5.50 -26.75 6.65
N ALA A 84 4.47 -26.07 7.14
CA ALA A 84 4.18 -25.92 8.57
C ALA A 84 2.93 -26.73 8.91
N MET A 85 2.98 -27.51 9.99
CA MET A 85 1.88 -28.31 10.51
C MET A 85 1.49 -27.78 11.88
N ALA A 86 0.25 -27.32 12.01
CA ALA A 86 -0.32 -26.92 13.29
C ALA A 86 -1.32 -27.99 13.75
N SER A 87 -1.29 -28.36 15.03
CA SER A 87 -2.19 -29.35 15.63
C SER A 87 -2.85 -28.79 16.89
N ALA A 88 -4.14 -29.05 17.05
CA ALA A 88 -4.97 -28.53 18.12
C ALA A 88 -5.83 -29.60 18.79
N SER A 89 -5.98 -29.48 20.11
CA SER A 89 -6.91 -30.27 20.93
C SER A 89 -8.28 -29.58 21.03
N LEU A 90 -9.33 -30.33 21.35
CA LEU A 90 -10.66 -29.79 21.56
C LEU A 90 -10.74 -29.11 22.94
N ASP A 91 -11.25 -27.87 23.01
CA ASP A 91 -11.45 -27.20 24.30
C ASP A 91 -12.50 -27.96 25.15
N PRO A 92 -12.18 -28.35 26.40
CA PRO A 92 -13.12 -29.03 27.31
C PRO A 92 -14.38 -28.23 27.64
N ASN A 93 -14.43 -26.92 27.33
CA ASN A 93 -15.63 -26.10 27.51
C ASN A 93 -16.52 -26.01 26.25
N SER A 94 -16.16 -26.71 25.16
CA SER A 94 -16.94 -26.71 23.91
C SER A 94 -18.25 -27.50 24.02
N LEU A 95 -19.29 -27.07 23.29
CA LEU A 95 -20.64 -27.68 23.32
C LEU A 95 -20.66 -29.18 22.96
N SER A 96 -19.68 -29.67 22.21
CA SER A 96 -19.56 -31.08 21.83
C SER A 96 -19.06 -31.97 22.97
N SER A 97 -18.29 -31.43 23.92
CA SER A 97 -17.86 -32.12 25.15
C SER A 97 -18.98 -32.27 26.18
N GLN A 98 -19.95 -31.34 26.20
CA GLN A 98 -21.09 -31.38 27.12
C GLN A 98 -22.26 -32.23 26.60
N ALA A 99 -22.30 -32.53 25.29
CA ALA A 99 -23.35 -33.32 24.67
C ALA A 99 -23.13 -34.84 24.77
N SER A 100 -21.96 -35.31 25.22
CA SER A 100 -21.61 -36.73 25.34
C SER A 100 -22.13 -37.43 26.61
N ASP A 101 -22.77 -36.72 27.52
CA ASP A 101 -23.31 -37.30 28.77
C ASP A 101 -24.50 -38.27 28.57
N MET A 102 -24.92 -38.56 27.33
CA MET A 102 -26.10 -39.40 27.04
C MET A 102 -25.85 -40.73 26.33
N GLN A 103 -24.61 -41.08 25.95
CA GLN A 103 -24.24 -42.43 25.48
C GLN A 103 -22.78 -42.73 25.88
N GLU A 104 -22.58 -43.82 26.64
CA GLU A 104 -21.28 -44.36 27.07
C GLU A 104 -20.45 -44.94 25.90
N ASP A 105 -20.23 -44.18 24.84
CA ASP A 105 -19.16 -44.47 23.87
C ASP A 105 -18.00 -43.50 24.15
N GLU A 106 -16.82 -44.08 24.40
CA GLU A 106 -15.58 -43.49 24.86
C GLU A 106 -15.32 -42.07 24.33
N SER A 107 -14.94 -41.15 25.22
CA SER A 107 -14.48 -39.81 24.89
C SER A 107 -13.28 -39.88 23.94
N GLN A 108 -13.53 -39.87 22.64
CA GLN A 108 -12.48 -39.90 21.62
C GLN A 108 -11.73 -38.57 21.66
N ASP A 109 -10.46 -38.59 22.08
CA ASP A 109 -9.52 -37.47 21.95
C ASP A 109 -9.29 -37.22 20.46
N VAL A 110 -10.00 -36.26 19.89
CA VAL A 110 -9.87 -35.87 18.48
C VAL A 110 -8.96 -34.65 18.39
N CYS A 111 -7.94 -34.73 17.54
CA CYS A 111 -7.03 -33.64 17.22
C CYS A 111 -7.32 -33.08 15.81
N ARG A 112 -7.39 -31.75 15.69
CA ARG A 112 -7.45 -31.04 14.41
C ARG A 112 -6.04 -30.70 13.97
N THR A 113 -5.65 -31.12 12.76
CA THR A 113 -4.33 -30.82 12.18
C THR A 113 -4.47 -30.11 10.84
N VAL A 114 -3.76 -29.00 10.67
CA VAL A 114 -3.75 -28.18 9.44
C VAL A 114 -2.32 -28.08 8.92
N VAL A 115 -2.12 -28.37 7.63
CA VAL A 115 -0.84 -28.18 6.95
C VAL A 115 -0.90 -26.94 6.07
N VAL A 116 0.12 -26.11 6.20
CA VAL A 116 0.26 -24.82 5.54
C VAL A 116 1.55 -24.83 4.72
N GLU A 117 1.46 -24.48 3.44
CA GLU A 117 2.61 -24.29 2.56
C GLU A 117 3.07 -22.84 2.64
N LEU A 118 4.36 -22.64 2.90
CA LEU A 118 5.02 -21.35 2.77
C LEU A 118 5.60 -21.26 1.35
N SER A 119 4.97 -20.47 0.50
CA SER A 119 5.49 -20.18 -0.84
C SER A 119 6.10 -18.77 -0.92
N THR A 120 7.30 -18.66 -1.49
CA THR A 120 7.90 -17.37 -1.82
C THR A 120 7.60 -17.04 -3.27
N ASN A 121 6.72 -16.08 -3.54
CA ASN A 121 6.39 -15.74 -4.92
C ASN A 121 7.51 -14.90 -5.57
N ARG A 122 8.40 -15.55 -6.32
CA ARG A 122 9.56 -14.88 -6.95
C ARG A 122 9.20 -13.93 -8.10
N PHE A 123 7.98 -14.01 -8.64
CA PHE A 123 7.56 -13.21 -9.81
C PHE A 123 7.07 -11.79 -9.47
N ALA A 124 6.90 -11.47 -8.18
CA ALA A 124 6.28 -10.21 -7.74
C ALA A 124 7.26 -9.18 -7.15
N GLY A 125 8.57 -9.34 -7.32
CA GLY A 125 9.60 -8.43 -6.78
C GLY A 125 9.70 -8.40 -5.24
N ASN A 126 8.68 -8.90 -4.54
CA ASN A 126 8.68 -9.19 -3.12
C ASN A 126 8.95 -10.69 -2.93
N ALA A 127 9.80 -11.04 -1.97
CA ALA A 127 9.64 -12.31 -1.26
C ALA A 127 8.40 -12.20 -0.36
N GLU A 128 7.22 -12.00 -0.96
CA GLU A 128 5.95 -12.14 -0.25
C GLU A 128 5.82 -13.62 0.07
N ILE A 129 5.86 -13.90 1.36
CA ILE A 129 5.69 -15.25 1.87
C ILE A 129 4.19 -15.45 2.00
N MET A 130 3.63 -16.16 1.03
CA MET A 130 2.23 -16.56 1.05
C MET A 130 2.11 -17.79 1.93
N LEU A 131 1.27 -17.67 2.97
CA LEU A 131 0.79 -18.79 3.76
C LEU A 131 -0.52 -19.27 3.13
N GLU A 132 -0.56 -20.52 2.69
CA GLU A 132 -1.77 -21.13 2.18
C GLU A 132 -2.01 -22.46 2.89
N ALA A 133 -3.20 -22.64 3.47
CA ALA A 133 -3.62 -23.93 3.98
C ALA A 133 -3.77 -24.90 2.81
N VAL A 134 -3.05 -26.02 2.84
CA VAL A 134 -3.03 -27.01 1.75
C VAL A 134 -4.01 -28.14 2.03
N GLY A 135 -4.14 -28.52 3.30
CA GLY A 135 -5.04 -29.59 3.75
C GLY A 135 -5.31 -29.54 5.24
N GLN A 136 -6.43 -30.15 5.63
CA GLN A 136 -6.90 -30.26 7.00
C GLN A 136 -7.35 -31.70 7.29
N TRP A 137 -7.01 -32.19 8.49
CA TRP A 137 -7.35 -33.53 8.96
C TRP A 137 -7.91 -33.48 10.39
N TYR A 138 -8.81 -34.41 10.68
CA TYR A 138 -9.25 -34.74 12.03
C TYR A 138 -8.74 -36.14 12.34
N LEU A 139 -7.76 -36.24 13.23
CA LEU A 139 -7.09 -37.48 13.60
C LEU A 139 -7.45 -37.84 15.04
N GLU A 140 -7.61 -39.13 15.32
CA GLU A 140 -7.80 -39.63 16.68
C GLU A 140 -6.41 -39.73 17.35
N GLY A 141 -6.29 -39.25 18.60
CA GLY A 141 -5.06 -39.22 19.39
C GLY A 141 -4.60 -37.82 19.81
N PRO A 142 -3.63 -37.72 20.76
CA PRO A 142 -3.14 -36.43 21.25
C PRO A 142 -2.31 -35.70 20.18
N PRO A 143 -2.29 -34.35 20.18
CA PRO A 143 -1.55 -33.56 19.17
C PRO A 143 -0.05 -33.86 19.15
N ASP A 144 0.52 -34.26 20.28
CA ASP A 144 1.92 -34.64 20.40
C ASP A 144 2.27 -36.02 19.82
N ALA A 145 1.28 -36.85 19.51
CA ALA A 145 1.46 -38.15 18.85
C ALA A 145 1.42 -38.06 17.31
N ILE A 146 1.19 -36.88 16.76
CA ILE A 146 1.10 -36.65 15.30
C ILE A 146 2.45 -36.14 14.79
N GLY A 147 2.97 -36.83 13.77
CA GLY A 147 4.24 -36.51 13.14
C GLY A 147 4.14 -36.44 11.62
N LEU A 148 4.90 -35.51 11.03
CA LEU A 148 5.07 -35.40 9.58
C LEU A 148 6.51 -35.77 9.21
N HIS A 149 6.68 -36.62 8.21
CA HIS A 149 7.99 -36.95 7.64
C HIS A 149 7.97 -36.74 6.13
N VAL A 150 9.02 -36.14 5.58
CA VAL A 150 9.10 -35.92 4.13
C VAL A 150 10.05 -36.95 3.52
N LEU A 151 9.54 -37.83 2.64
CA LEU A 151 10.30 -38.91 2.00
C LEU A 151 11.06 -38.43 0.76
N SER A 152 10.43 -37.59 -0.06
CA SER A 152 10.97 -36.99 -1.29
C SER A 152 10.29 -35.64 -1.54
N ASP A 153 10.78 -34.83 -2.50
CA ASP A 153 10.29 -33.46 -2.74
C ASP A 153 8.77 -33.36 -3.00
N ASP A 154 8.12 -34.46 -3.43
CA ASP A 154 6.67 -34.53 -3.72
C ASP A 154 5.84 -35.41 -2.78
N ILE A 155 6.44 -36.33 -1.99
CA ILE A 155 5.70 -37.29 -1.15
C ILE A 155 6.09 -37.12 0.33
N SER A 156 5.09 -36.82 1.16
CA SER A 156 5.20 -36.72 2.61
C SER A 156 4.35 -37.80 3.30
N THR A 157 4.87 -38.41 4.35
CA THR A 157 4.17 -39.41 5.17
C THR A 157 3.72 -38.79 6.47
N PHE A 158 2.42 -38.89 6.76
CA PHE A 158 1.85 -38.65 8.07
C PHE A 158 1.94 -39.90 8.93
N PHE A 159 2.28 -39.72 10.21
CA PHE A 159 2.18 -40.75 11.24
C PHE A 159 1.29 -40.25 12.36
N TYR A 160 0.35 -41.06 12.81
CA TYR A 160 -0.46 -40.78 14.00
C TYR A 160 -0.74 -42.08 14.77
N ILE A 161 -0.98 -41.96 16.07
CA ILE A 161 -1.36 -43.08 16.91
C ILE A 161 -2.80 -42.89 17.33
N ASP A 162 -3.64 -43.86 16.95
CA ASP A 162 -5.06 -43.86 17.27
C ASP A 162 -5.32 -44.20 18.76
N SER A 163 -6.52 -43.90 19.26
CA SER A 163 -7.04 -44.28 20.58
C SER A 163 -6.90 -45.78 20.87
N SER A 164 -6.99 -46.60 19.82
CA SER A 164 -6.76 -48.04 19.81
C SER A 164 -5.29 -48.48 19.94
N ARG A 165 -4.36 -47.53 20.15
CA ARG A 165 -2.89 -47.72 20.26
C ARG A 165 -2.27 -48.32 18.99
N GLN A 166 -2.90 -48.13 17.84
CA GLN A 166 -2.36 -48.50 16.54
C GLN A 166 -1.60 -47.35 15.90
N LEU A 167 -0.38 -47.62 15.45
CA LEU A 167 0.40 -46.69 14.64
C LEU A 167 -0.10 -46.76 13.19
N ASN A 168 -0.64 -45.64 12.72
CA ASN A 168 -1.13 -45.48 11.36
C ASN A 168 -0.23 -44.55 10.57
N SER A 169 -0.10 -44.83 9.28
CA SER A 169 0.57 -43.92 8.34
C SER A 169 -0.20 -43.77 7.05
N PHE A 170 -0.10 -42.60 6.42
CA PHE A 170 -0.55 -42.41 5.05
C PHE A 170 0.38 -41.44 4.35
N ASN A 171 0.58 -41.67 3.06
CA ASN A 171 1.34 -40.75 2.22
C ASN A 171 0.40 -39.74 1.58
N PHE A 172 0.89 -38.52 1.43
CA PHE A 172 0.21 -37.47 0.69
C PHE A 172 1.19 -36.68 -0.17
N SER A 173 0.68 -36.15 -1.28
CA SER A 173 1.42 -35.27 -2.19
C SER A 173 0.66 -33.96 -2.41
N VAL A 174 1.42 -32.87 -2.52
CA VAL A 174 0.90 -31.50 -2.68
C VAL A 174 0.98 -31.11 -4.17
N LEU A 175 -0.18 -30.93 -4.81
CA LEU A 175 -0.30 -30.67 -6.25
C LEU A 175 0.25 -29.27 -6.63
N PRO A 176 1.01 -29.12 -7.73
CA PRO A 176 1.56 -27.83 -8.17
C PRO A 176 0.49 -26.87 -8.70
N TYR A 177 0.80 -25.58 -8.70
CA TYR A 177 -0.07 -24.51 -9.24
C TYR A 177 -0.14 -24.56 -10.78
N SER A 178 -1.04 -25.36 -11.36
CA SER A 178 -1.53 -25.10 -12.72
C SER A 178 -2.87 -25.79 -13.02
N VAL A 179 -3.81 -24.97 -13.51
CA VAL A 179 -5.04 -25.32 -14.24
C VAL A 179 -6.15 -25.97 -13.40
N VAL A 180 -7.15 -25.14 -13.07
CA VAL A 180 -8.54 -25.54 -12.80
C VAL A 180 -8.89 -26.72 -13.71
N PRO A 181 -9.26 -27.90 -13.18
CA PRO A 181 -9.92 -28.87 -14.03
C PRO A 181 -11.26 -28.25 -14.40
N THR A 182 -11.30 -27.61 -15.58
CA THR A 182 -12.53 -27.44 -16.32
C THR A 182 -13.19 -28.81 -16.34
N LYS A 183 -14.36 -28.94 -15.71
CA LYS A 183 -15.23 -30.12 -15.88
C LYS A 183 -15.26 -30.41 -17.37
N SER A 184 -14.54 -31.45 -17.79
CA SER A 184 -14.53 -31.89 -19.17
C SER A 184 -15.95 -32.34 -19.45
N SER A 185 -16.69 -31.54 -20.21
CA SER A 185 -17.91 -31.94 -20.87
C SER A 185 -17.59 -33.20 -21.68
N GLY A 186 -17.93 -34.36 -21.14
CA GLY A 186 -17.93 -35.61 -21.87
C GLY A 186 -18.92 -35.47 -23.02
N ARG A 187 -18.40 -35.29 -24.23
CA ARG A 187 -19.13 -35.56 -25.47
C ARG A 187 -19.45 -37.05 -25.47
N GLU A 188 -20.69 -37.39 -25.15
CA GLU A 188 -21.26 -38.68 -25.54
C GLU A 188 -21.57 -38.65 -27.04
N THR A 189 -21.03 -39.60 -27.78
CA THR A 189 -21.50 -39.98 -29.13
C THR A 189 -22.27 -41.30 -29.05
N PRO A 190 -23.23 -41.53 -29.97
CA PRO A 190 -24.44 -42.31 -29.70
C PRO A 190 -24.34 -43.79 -30.07
N ASP A 191 -25.40 -44.51 -29.69
CA ASP A 191 -25.79 -45.89 -30.02
C ASP A 191 -25.11 -46.99 -29.18
N SER A 192 -25.82 -47.90 -28.51
CA SER A 192 -27.00 -48.63 -29.00
C SER A 192 -27.75 -49.37 -27.88
N GLN A 193 -29.08 -49.39 -28.04
CA GLN A 193 -30.05 -50.43 -27.66
C GLN A 193 -30.51 -50.62 -26.20
N ARG A 194 -31.73 -50.07 -25.98
CA ARG A 194 -32.96 -50.72 -25.47
C ARG A 194 -32.91 -51.37 -24.08
N HIS A 195 -33.72 -50.84 -23.16
CA HIS A 195 -35.00 -51.47 -22.80
C HIS A 195 -35.96 -50.47 -22.15
N VAL A 196 -37.11 -50.29 -22.79
CA VAL A 196 -38.28 -49.61 -22.25
C VAL A 196 -38.91 -50.53 -21.21
N ASN A 197 -39.17 -50.03 -19.99
CA ASN A 197 -40.18 -50.58 -19.11
C ASN A 197 -41.14 -49.46 -18.71
N LEU A 198 -42.39 -49.58 -19.19
CA LEU A 198 -43.52 -48.76 -18.79
C LEU A 198 -43.86 -48.99 -17.31
N SER A 199 -44.17 -47.90 -16.61
CA SER A 199 -44.68 -47.89 -15.25
C SER A 199 -46.13 -48.38 -15.16
N ASN A 200 -46.40 -49.23 -14.18
CA ASN A 200 -47.70 -49.82 -13.87
C ASN A 200 -48.65 -48.76 -13.22
N PRO A 201 -49.90 -48.57 -13.68
CA PRO A 201 -50.73 -47.40 -13.33
C PRO A 201 -51.73 -47.63 -12.17
N PHE A 202 -51.38 -48.45 -11.17
CA PHE A 202 -52.24 -48.65 -9.99
C PHE A 202 -51.42 -48.87 -8.70
N LYS A 203 -50.94 -47.79 -8.10
CA LYS A 203 -50.73 -47.71 -6.65
C LYS A 203 -50.84 -46.26 -6.17
N ALA A 204 -51.77 -46.05 -5.25
CA ALA A 204 -52.20 -44.75 -4.74
C ALA A 204 -51.12 -44.04 -3.92
N ALA A 205 -51.11 -42.71 -4.05
CA ALA A 205 -50.17 -41.79 -3.41
C ALA A 205 -50.34 -41.75 -1.88
N VAL A 206 -49.24 -41.96 -1.16
CA VAL A 206 -49.04 -41.48 0.21
C VAL A 206 -47.95 -40.42 0.13
N SER A 207 -48.32 -39.17 0.37
CA SER A 207 -47.44 -38.01 0.36
C SER A 207 -46.45 -38.07 1.53
N LYS A 208 -45.17 -38.33 1.25
CA LYS A 208 -44.07 -37.95 2.14
C LYS A 208 -43.83 -36.43 2.05
N PRO A 209 -43.47 -35.75 3.16
CA PRO A 209 -43.09 -34.34 3.14
C PRO A 209 -41.79 -34.15 2.33
N PRO A 210 -41.55 -32.96 1.75
CA PRO A 210 -40.33 -32.69 1.00
C PRO A 210 -39.13 -32.72 1.96
N GLU A 211 -38.13 -33.53 1.63
CA GLU A 211 -36.81 -33.45 2.24
C GLU A 211 -36.25 -32.04 1.99
N PRO A 212 -35.70 -31.36 3.02
CA PRO A 212 -35.02 -30.09 2.81
C PRO A 212 -33.77 -30.37 1.98
N THR A 213 -33.65 -29.68 0.85
CA THR A 213 -32.39 -29.56 0.12
C THR A 213 -31.34 -28.98 1.05
N GLU A 214 -30.45 -29.82 1.55
CA GLU A 214 -29.21 -29.38 2.19
C GLU A 214 -28.40 -28.60 1.15
N ASN A 215 -28.35 -27.28 1.30
CA ASN A 215 -27.33 -26.46 0.66
C ASN A 215 -25.99 -26.84 1.31
N GLN A 216 -25.30 -27.83 0.73
CA GLN A 216 -23.89 -28.04 0.97
C GLN A 216 -23.16 -26.75 0.55
N GLN A 217 -22.59 -26.03 1.51
CA GLN A 217 -21.53 -25.08 1.23
C GLN A 217 -20.37 -25.91 0.66
N ASP A 218 -20.15 -25.84 -0.65
CA ASP A 218 -19.02 -26.49 -1.32
C ASP A 218 -17.72 -25.96 -0.70
N GLY A 219 -17.04 -26.76 0.13
CA GLY A 219 -15.69 -26.49 0.57
C GLY A 219 -14.74 -26.45 -0.62
N LEU A 220 -13.72 -25.59 -0.56
CA LEU A 220 -12.66 -25.63 -1.57
C LEU A 220 -11.93 -26.97 -1.44
N PRO A 221 -11.80 -27.78 -2.51
CA PRO A 221 -11.05 -29.02 -2.43
C PRO A 221 -9.57 -28.68 -2.15
N GLY A 222 -9.03 -29.21 -1.05
CA GLY A 222 -7.62 -29.05 -0.71
C GLY A 222 -6.68 -29.55 -1.81
N ARG A 223 -5.46 -29.03 -1.89
CA ARG A 223 -4.45 -29.37 -2.92
C ARG A 223 -3.70 -30.68 -2.64
N VAL A 224 -4.32 -31.61 -1.91
CA VAL A 224 -3.69 -32.84 -1.41
C VAL A 224 -4.30 -34.07 -2.09
N SER A 225 -3.45 -34.92 -2.69
CA SER A 225 -3.82 -36.29 -3.03
C SER A 225 -3.32 -37.26 -1.96
N LEU A 226 -4.23 -38.13 -1.47
CA LEU A 226 -3.93 -39.20 -0.53
C LEU A 226 -3.58 -40.49 -1.27
N GLU A 227 -2.57 -41.21 -0.76
CA GLU A 227 -2.40 -42.65 -1.02
C GLU A 227 -3.03 -43.47 0.13
N ASN A 228 -3.15 -44.79 -0.05
CA ASN A 228 -3.84 -45.68 0.89
C ASN A 228 -3.32 -45.58 2.34
N LEU A 229 -4.25 -45.64 3.30
CA LEU A 229 -3.96 -45.76 4.73
C LEU A 229 -3.27 -47.12 5.02
N ASN A 230 -2.08 -47.06 5.61
CA ASN A 230 -1.30 -48.21 6.02
C ASN A 230 -1.29 -48.32 7.55
N ALA A 231 -1.92 -49.37 8.08
CA ALA A 231 -1.79 -49.75 9.49
C ALA A 231 -0.44 -50.45 9.71
N ILE A 232 0.43 -49.87 10.53
CA ILE A 232 1.80 -50.35 10.73
C ILE A 232 1.86 -51.45 11.81
N GLY A 233 1.08 -51.30 12.89
CA GLY A 233 1.04 -52.26 14.00
C GLY A 233 0.55 -51.65 15.32
N SER A 234 0.29 -52.50 16.32
CA SER A 234 -0.11 -52.08 17.67
C SER A 234 1.10 -51.88 18.59
N LEU A 235 1.06 -50.83 19.41
CA LEU A 235 2.10 -50.50 20.38
C LEU A 235 1.65 -50.95 21.80
N PRO A 236 2.38 -51.86 22.47
CA PRO A 236 2.00 -52.40 23.78
C PRO A 236 2.46 -51.48 24.93
N LEU A 237 1.89 -50.28 25.01
CA LEU A 237 2.00 -49.38 26.17
C LEU A 237 0.77 -49.56 27.04
N ASP A 238 0.93 -49.54 28.37
CA ASP A 238 -0.18 -49.82 29.30
C ASP A 238 -1.01 -48.57 29.62
N ASN A 239 -0.37 -47.39 29.60
CA ASN A 239 -0.95 -46.08 29.92
C ASN A 239 -1.31 -45.23 28.68
N GLN A 240 -2.11 -44.17 28.88
CA GLN A 240 -2.45 -43.20 27.82
C GLN A 240 -1.18 -42.59 27.23
N ILE A 241 -1.09 -42.61 25.90
CA ILE A 241 0.05 -42.06 25.16
C ILE A 241 -0.02 -40.55 25.26
N MET A 242 1.07 -39.91 25.65
CA MET A 242 1.18 -38.45 25.74
C MET A 242 1.79 -37.88 24.46
N GLY A 243 2.76 -38.58 23.84
CA GLY A 243 3.40 -38.11 22.62
C GLY A 243 4.21 -39.17 21.87
N CYS A 244 4.54 -38.85 20.62
CA CYS A 244 5.34 -39.66 19.71
C CYS A 244 6.32 -38.78 18.90
N ARG A 245 7.52 -39.30 18.64
CA ARG A 245 8.49 -38.75 17.69
C ARG A 245 8.97 -39.83 16.75
N MET A 246 9.15 -39.47 15.48
CA MET A 246 9.73 -40.36 14.49
C MET A 246 10.92 -39.70 13.82
N LEU A 247 11.96 -40.50 13.56
CA LEU A 247 13.18 -40.11 12.89
C LEU A 247 13.53 -41.18 11.84
N ASN A 248 13.75 -40.78 10.59
CA ASN A 248 14.22 -41.71 9.56
C ASN A 248 15.74 -41.62 9.45
N ILE A 249 16.41 -42.77 9.58
CA ILE A 249 17.85 -42.89 9.36
C ILE A 249 18.07 -43.95 8.29
N GLY A 250 18.49 -43.51 7.09
CA GLY A 250 18.89 -44.41 6.01
C GLY A 250 17.79 -45.33 5.46
N GLY A 251 16.51 -44.94 5.59
CA GLY A 251 15.35 -45.73 5.16
C GLY A 251 14.66 -46.51 6.28
N LEU A 252 15.23 -46.52 7.48
CA LEU A 252 14.70 -47.20 8.67
C LEU A 252 14.11 -46.16 9.63
N PHE A 253 12.83 -46.31 10.00
CA PHE A 253 12.14 -45.37 10.88
C PHE A 253 12.35 -45.74 12.35
N TYR A 254 12.92 -44.85 13.13
CA TYR A 254 13.00 -44.93 14.58
C TYR A 254 11.85 -44.13 15.20
N GLY A 255 10.97 -44.80 15.93
CA GLY A 255 9.89 -44.17 16.67
C GLY A 255 10.17 -44.18 18.17
N LEU A 256 9.86 -43.08 18.84
CA LEU A 256 9.94 -42.91 20.29
C LEU A 256 8.56 -42.47 20.77
N VAL A 257 7.97 -43.21 21.71
CA VAL A 257 6.61 -42.98 22.23
C VAL A 257 6.69 -42.97 23.75
N TRP A 258 6.02 -42.00 24.38
CA TRP A 258 5.97 -41.93 25.83
C TRP A 258 4.55 -41.77 26.35
N SER A 259 4.35 -42.29 27.56
CA SER A 259 3.21 -42.06 28.43
C SER A 259 3.68 -41.35 29.71
N LEU A 260 2.77 -41.08 30.64
CA LEU A 260 3.11 -40.50 31.95
C LEU A 260 4.15 -41.31 32.75
N GLN A 261 4.27 -42.62 32.50
CA GLN A 261 5.10 -43.53 33.30
C GLN A 261 6.01 -44.46 32.49
N GLU A 262 5.89 -44.50 31.16
CA GLU A 262 6.64 -45.42 30.29
C GLU A 262 7.19 -44.70 29.06
N LEU A 263 8.41 -45.09 28.64
CA LEU A 263 9.02 -44.71 27.37
C LEU A 263 9.27 -45.98 26.54
N MET A 264 8.86 -45.96 25.29
CA MET A 264 9.05 -47.03 24.31
C MET A 264 9.77 -46.51 23.08
N ILE A 265 10.68 -47.31 22.54
CA ILE A 265 11.39 -47.02 21.29
C ILE A 265 11.27 -48.22 20.38
N PHE A 266 10.88 -47.98 19.14
CA PHE A 266 10.68 -48.99 18.12
C PHE A 266 11.39 -48.61 16.82
N THR A 267 11.69 -49.62 16.02
CA THR A 267 12.16 -49.46 14.65
C THR A 267 11.15 -50.04 13.68
N TYR A 268 10.92 -49.35 12.56
CA TYR A 268 10.04 -49.79 11.49
C TYR A 268 10.82 -49.82 10.17
N ASP A 269 10.88 -51.00 9.58
CA ASP A 269 11.51 -51.27 8.28
C ASP A 269 10.47 -51.89 7.34
N GLY A 270 9.91 -51.07 6.44
CA GLY A 270 9.13 -51.51 5.27
C GLY A 270 7.99 -52.53 5.49
N GLY A 271 7.44 -52.64 6.71
CA GLY A 271 6.39 -53.61 7.05
C GLY A 271 6.58 -54.34 8.38
N VAL A 272 7.76 -54.30 9.00
CA VAL A 272 8.02 -54.96 10.31
C VAL A 272 8.29 -53.90 11.38
N LEU A 273 7.40 -53.83 12.39
CA LEU A 273 7.59 -53.03 13.59
C LEU A 273 8.29 -53.86 14.67
N GLN A 274 9.48 -53.44 15.09
CA GLN A 274 10.28 -54.09 16.13
C GLN A 274 10.48 -53.16 17.32
N ILE A 275 10.12 -53.63 18.52
CA ILE A 275 10.33 -52.88 19.76
C ILE A 275 11.78 -53.10 20.20
N ARG A 276 12.55 -52.01 20.32
CA ARG A 276 13.96 -52.03 20.73
C ARG A 276 14.12 -51.85 22.24
N PHE A 277 13.23 -51.08 22.84
CA PHE A 277 13.32 -50.69 24.24
C PHE A 277 11.95 -50.32 24.81
N LYS A 278 11.64 -50.80 26.02
CA LYS A 278 10.50 -50.37 26.86
C LYS A 278 10.99 -50.27 28.30
N SER A 279 10.80 -49.11 28.95
CA SER A 279 11.17 -48.92 30.36
C SER A 279 10.31 -47.85 31.04
N SER A 280 10.28 -47.88 32.37
CA SER A 280 9.50 -46.95 33.18
C SER A 280 10.26 -45.65 33.44
N PHE A 281 9.71 -44.55 32.92
CA PHE A 281 10.19 -43.19 33.14
C PHE A 281 8.99 -42.33 33.55
N VAL A 282 9.07 -41.67 34.70
CA VAL A 282 7.96 -40.92 35.27
C VAL A 282 8.12 -39.43 35.00
N GLY A 283 7.05 -38.77 34.56
CA GLY A 283 7.00 -37.30 34.43
C GLY A 283 7.67 -36.74 33.18
N ILE A 284 7.64 -37.49 32.07
CA ILE A 284 8.16 -37.02 30.78
C ILE A 284 7.25 -35.91 30.24
N GLN A 285 7.81 -34.72 29.99
CA GLN A 285 7.13 -33.64 29.26
C GLN A 285 7.35 -33.77 27.75
N ASP A 286 8.60 -33.95 27.31
CA ASP A 286 8.95 -34.17 25.90
C ASP A 286 10.17 -35.10 25.80
N ALA A 287 10.31 -35.77 24.66
CA ALA A 287 11.46 -36.64 24.40
C ALA A 287 11.82 -36.64 22.91
N ARG A 288 13.12 -36.60 22.60
CA ARG A 288 13.62 -36.50 21.23
C ARG A 288 14.81 -37.42 20.96
N LEU A 289 14.72 -38.14 19.84
CA LEU A 289 15.80 -38.98 19.31
C LEU A 289 16.65 -38.16 18.32
N PHE A 290 17.97 -38.25 18.42
CA PHE A 290 18.88 -37.54 17.52
C PHE A 290 19.50 -38.47 16.48
N ASP A 291 19.85 -39.69 16.89
CA ASP A 291 20.40 -40.75 16.04
C ASP A 291 19.98 -42.13 16.55
N ASP A 292 20.46 -43.18 15.89
CA ASP A 292 20.33 -44.58 16.30
C ASP A 292 20.92 -44.86 17.71
N GLN A 293 21.78 -43.98 18.22
CA GLN A 293 22.50 -44.16 19.49
C GLN A 293 22.18 -43.15 20.60
N THR A 294 21.48 -42.04 20.35
CA THR A 294 21.29 -41.00 21.39
C THR A 294 19.90 -40.40 21.42
N PHE A 295 19.40 -40.14 22.63
CA PHE A 295 18.11 -39.48 22.86
C PHE A 295 18.15 -38.62 24.14
N MET A 296 17.27 -37.63 24.20
CA MET A 296 17.11 -36.76 25.38
C MET A 296 15.67 -36.78 25.87
N ILE A 297 15.52 -36.73 27.20
CA ILE A 297 14.24 -36.61 27.89
C ILE A 297 14.18 -35.29 28.64
N VAL A 298 13.06 -34.60 28.49
CA VAL A 298 12.70 -33.37 29.18
C VAL A 298 11.73 -33.69 30.31
N TYR A 299 12.08 -33.28 31.52
CA TYR A 299 11.22 -33.30 32.71
C TYR A 299 10.93 -31.86 33.16
N GLU A 300 9.96 -31.68 34.06
CA GLU A 300 9.57 -30.38 34.59
C GLU A 300 10.75 -29.61 35.23
N ASP A 301 11.65 -30.31 35.93
CA ASP A 301 12.75 -29.71 36.70
C ASP A 301 14.15 -30.07 36.20
N LYS A 302 14.26 -30.94 35.18
CA LYS A 302 15.53 -31.45 34.67
C LYS A 302 15.50 -31.89 33.20
N LEU A 303 16.67 -31.86 32.58
CA LEU A 303 16.92 -32.36 31.22
C LEU A 303 17.99 -33.47 31.27
N GLU A 304 17.68 -34.65 30.73
CA GLU A 304 18.55 -35.82 30.79
C GLU A 304 18.94 -36.32 29.39
N HIS A 305 20.24 -36.60 29.21
CA HIS A 305 20.80 -37.10 27.96
C HIS A 305 21.26 -38.54 28.10
N TYR A 306 20.77 -39.40 27.20
CA TYR A 306 21.00 -40.84 27.19
C TYR A 306 21.68 -41.30 25.91
N GLU A 307 22.60 -42.25 26.06
CA GLU A 307 23.20 -43.01 24.96
C GLU A 307 22.82 -44.48 25.07
N PHE A 308 22.51 -45.07 23.93
CA PHE A 308 22.17 -46.47 23.78
C PHE A 308 23.41 -47.34 23.79
N LYS A 309 23.46 -48.30 24.71
CA LYS A 309 24.45 -49.39 24.69
C LYS A 309 23.76 -50.70 24.31
N ALA A 310 24.42 -51.49 23.46
CA ALA A 310 23.96 -52.82 23.09
C ALA A 310 24.15 -53.80 24.25
N VAL A 311 23.13 -54.62 24.49
CA VAL A 311 23.02 -55.52 25.63
C VAL A 311 22.53 -56.89 25.16
N ASP A 312 23.01 -57.96 25.79
CA ASP A 312 22.57 -59.34 25.51
C ASP A 312 21.24 -59.71 26.21
N GLU A 313 20.78 -60.97 26.02
CA GLU A 313 19.55 -61.50 26.64
C GLU A 313 19.57 -61.51 28.18
N ASN A 314 20.74 -61.36 28.81
CA ASN A 314 20.94 -61.34 30.26
C ASN A 314 21.13 -59.93 30.84
N TYR A 315 20.99 -58.89 30.03
CA TYR A 315 21.20 -57.48 30.40
C TYR A 315 22.67 -57.03 30.63
N ASP A 316 23.67 -57.73 30.08
CA ASP A 316 25.10 -57.37 30.17
C ASP A 316 25.63 -56.59 28.94
N GLU A 317 26.53 -55.60 29.15
CA GLU A 317 27.05 -54.71 28.09
C GLU A 317 27.91 -55.46 27.04
N VAL A 318 27.50 -55.45 25.78
CA VAL A 318 28.23 -56.07 24.66
C VAL A 318 29.16 -55.04 23.99
N LYS A 319 30.48 -55.25 24.07
CA LYS A 319 31.51 -54.32 23.55
C LYS A 319 31.73 -54.38 22.03
N HIS A 320 31.29 -55.45 21.36
CA HIS A 320 31.37 -55.60 19.90
C HIS A 320 30.10 -56.31 19.37
N PRO A 321 29.10 -55.57 18.87
CA PRO A 321 27.90 -56.17 18.30
C PRO A 321 28.24 -56.85 16.96
N SER A 322 28.02 -58.16 16.85
CA SER A 322 28.04 -58.86 15.56
C SER A 322 26.83 -58.40 14.74
N SER A 323 27.05 -58.00 13.49
CA SER A 323 26.15 -57.21 12.64
C SER A 323 24.76 -57.79 12.31
N ASN A 324 24.39 -58.97 12.81
CA ASN A 324 23.16 -59.69 12.44
C ASN A 324 22.34 -60.23 13.63
N GLN A 325 22.55 -59.77 14.87
CA GLN A 325 21.67 -60.14 16.00
C GLN A 325 20.89 -58.93 16.52
N ASN A 326 19.57 -59.15 16.73
CA ASN A 326 18.68 -58.25 17.47
C ASN A 326 19.25 -58.03 18.88
N THR A 327 20.02 -56.96 19.05
CA THR A 327 20.56 -56.58 20.36
C THR A 327 19.56 -55.67 21.05
N ASN A 328 19.15 -56.07 22.25
CA ASN A 328 18.38 -55.20 23.14
C ASN A 328 19.27 -54.04 23.57
N VAL A 329 18.68 -52.87 23.77
CA VAL A 329 19.43 -51.65 24.00
C VAL A 329 19.05 -51.08 25.36
N LYS A 330 20.06 -50.72 26.17
CA LYS A 330 19.83 -50.06 27.47
C LYS A 330 20.28 -48.60 27.41
N PRO A 331 19.47 -47.66 27.89
CA PRO A 331 19.86 -46.26 27.99
C PRO A 331 20.87 -46.08 29.12
N ASN A 332 22.02 -45.52 28.79
CA ASN A 332 23.02 -45.10 29.75
C ASN A 332 22.93 -43.57 29.90
N LEU A 333 22.70 -43.09 31.13
CA LEU A 333 22.65 -41.65 31.42
C LEU A 333 24.05 -41.05 31.24
N LEU A 334 24.22 -40.22 30.23
CA LEU A 334 25.45 -39.47 30.02
C LEU A 334 25.52 -38.28 30.98
N GLN A 335 24.42 -37.54 31.12
CA GLN A 335 24.39 -36.33 31.94
C GLN A 335 22.96 -35.88 32.28
N SER A 336 22.75 -35.37 33.50
CA SER A 336 21.51 -34.74 33.96
C SER A 336 21.76 -33.26 34.29
N ILE A 337 20.85 -32.38 33.90
CA ILE A 337 20.92 -30.92 34.08
C ILE A 337 19.65 -30.47 34.80
N SER A 338 19.78 -29.91 36.01
CA SER A 338 18.65 -29.29 36.70
C SER A 338 18.31 -27.96 36.02
N THR A 339 17.10 -27.86 35.47
CA THR A 339 16.58 -26.63 34.84
C THR A 339 16.00 -25.67 35.90
N GLY A 340 15.66 -26.18 37.10
CA GLY A 340 14.95 -25.41 38.13
C GLY A 340 13.44 -25.43 37.89
N THR A 341 12.65 -24.58 38.55
CA THR A 341 11.19 -24.46 38.33
C THR A 341 10.82 -23.76 37.02
N SER A 342 11.63 -23.96 35.98
CA SER A 342 11.48 -23.29 34.69
C SER A 342 11.03 -24.27 33.64
N GLU A 343 10.02 -23.89 32.85
CA GLU A 343 9.56 -24.66 31.71
C GLU A 343 10.71 -24.80 30.67
N PRO A 344 11.17 -26.03 30.38
CA PRO A 344 12.07 -26.30 29.26
C PRO A 344 11.33 -26.13 27.94
N VAL A 345 11.94 -25.46 26.96
CA VAL A 345 11.22 -24.95 25.80
C VAL A 345 11.43 -25.76 24.52
N ASP A 346 12.65 -26.23 24.23
CA ASP A 346 12.90 -27.09 23.05
C ASP A 346 14.31 -27.70 23.06
N ILE A 347 14.47 -28.88 22.45
CA ILE A 347 15.76 -29.55 22.24
C ILE A 347 16.12 -29.55 20.75
N ARG A 348 17.20 -28.84 20.37
CA ARG A 348 17.54 -28.57 18.96
C ARG A 348 18.59 -29.47 18.32
N SER A 349 19.62 -29.86 19.07
CA SER A 349 20.85 -30.45 18.52
C SER A 349 21.48 -31.39 19.55
N ARG A 350 22.44 -32.25 19.17
CA ARG A 350 23.26 -33.00 20.13
C ARG A 350 24.10 -32.12 21.06
N SER A 351 24.28 -30.84 20.71
CA SER A 351 25.18 -29.89 21.41
C SER A 351 24.52 -28.59 21.94
N ALA A 352 23.21 -28.38 21.74
CA ALA A 352 22.52 -27.19 22.28
C ALA A 352 21.07 -27.45 22.74
N GLY A 353 20.75 -27.02 23.96
CA GLY A 353 19.39 -27.01 24.53
C GLY A 353 18.94 -25.59 24.89
N LEU A 354 17.65 -25.29 24.75
CA LEU A 354 17.07 -23.99 25.09
C LEU A 354 16.22 -24.08 26.36
N ILE A 355 16.47 -23.18 27.30
CA ILE A 355 15.74 -23.11 28.56
C ILE A 355 15.20 -21.68 28.71
N ALA A 356 13.98 -21.53 29.21
CA ALA A 356 13.38 -20.23 29.48
C ALA A 356 13.18 -19.97 31.00
N PRO A 357 14.26 -19.78 31.79
CA PRO A 357 14.10 -19.57 33.22
C PRO A 357 13.40 -18.27 33.57
N ILE A 358 12.46 -18.33 34.53
CA ILE A 358 11.87 -17.14 35.14
C ILE A 358 12.78 -16.70 36.30
N LYS A 359 13.54 -15.61 36.11
CA LYS A 359 14.38 -14.99 37.15
C LYS A 359 13.79 -13.62 37.50
N ASP A 360 13.53 -13.37 38.79
CA ASP A 360 12.88 -12.15 39.30
C ASP A 360 11.50 -11.85 38.66
N GLY A 361 10.71 -12.89 38.36
CA GLY A 361 9.41 -12.76 37.69
C GLY A 361 9.50 -12.39 36.21
N ARG A 362 10.67 -12.58 35.56
CA ARG A 362 10.92 -12.25 34.16
C ARG A 362 11.35 -13.48 33.39
N LEU A 363 10.84 -13.67 32.18
CA LEU A 363 11.31 -14.70 31.27
C LEU A 363 12.71 -14.31 30.76
N HIS A 364 13.70 -15.14 31.07
CA HIS A 364 15.02 -15.12 30.45
C HIS A 364 15.08 -16.30 29.49
N LEU A 365 15.70 -16.12 28.32
CA LEU A 365 15.93 -17.25 27.41
C LEU A 365 17.42 -17.48 27.26
N GLU A 366 17.84 -18.69 27.64
CA GLU A 366 19.23 -19.08 27.80
C GLU A 366 19.53 -20.25 26.84
N SER A 367 20.57 -20.10 26.01
CA SER A 367 21.13 -21.22 25.25
C SER A 367 22.13 -21.94 26.13
N LEU A 368 21.96 -23.26 26.23
CA LEU A 368 22.89 -24.15 26.88
C LEU A 368 23.69 -24.90 25.81
N LEU A 369 24.96 -24.51 25.63
CA LEU A 369 25.90 -25.24 24.78
C LEU A 369 26.54 -26.41 25.55
N TRP A 370 26.49 -27.60 24.98
CA TRP A 370 27.12 -28.81 25.50
C TRP A 370 28.55 -28.95 24.98
N ASP A 371 29.54 -28.59 25.80
CA ASP A 371 30.94 -28.94 25.56
C ASP A 371 31.32 -30.17 26.43
N ARG A 372 32.00 -31.16 25.81
CA ARG A 372 32.49 -32.38 26.49
C ARG A 372 33.71 -32.11 27.37
N LYS A 373 34.40 -30.97 27.22
CA LYS A 373 35.71 -30.73 27.86
C LYS A 373 35.70 -29.88 29.14
N GLU A 374 34.68 -29.05 29.39
CA GLU A 374 34.65 -28.17 30.56
C GLU A 374 33.46 -28.44 31.49
N ARG A 375 33.74 -28.74 32.76
CA ARG A 375 32.74 -28.96 33.84
C ARG A 375 32.08 -27.69 34.37
N LYS A 376 32.39 -26.50 33.83
CA LYS A 376 31.76 -25.22 34.21
C LYS A 376 31.04 -24.65 32.99
N ARG A 377 29.72 -24.43 33.13
CA ARG A 377 28.85 -23.87 32.09
C ARG A 377 28.46 -22.45 32.46
N VAL A 378 28.55 -21.54 31.49
CA VAL A 378 27.94 -20.21 31.57
C VAL A 378 26.74 -20.23 30.62
N PRO A 379 25.49 -20.13 31.11
CA PRO A 379 24.34 -19.98 30.22
C PRO A 379 24.48 -18.68 29.43
N GLN A 380 24.39 -18.76 28.11
CA GLN A 380 24.41 -17.57 27.27
C GLN A 380 22.98 -17.03 27.20
N VAL A 381 22.74 -15.89 27.85
CA VAL A 381 21.45 -15.19 27.77
C VAL A 381 21.28 -14.68 26.34
N ILE A 382 20.37 -15.30 25.60
CA ILE A 382 20.05 -14.93 24.21
C ILE A 382 19.10 -13.73 24.22
N TRP A 383 18.21 -13.68 25.21
CA TRP A 383 17.19 -12.63 25.29
C TRP A 383 16.79 -12.30 26.74
N ARG A 384 16.49 -11.02 26.98
CA ARG A 384 15.99 -10.49 28.25
C ARG A 384 14.82 -9.55 27.98
N ALA A 385 13.72 -9.74 28.70
CA ALA A 385 12.61 -8.80 28.67
C ALA A 385 13.05 -7.36 29.05
N PRO A 386 12.64 -6.32 28.31
CA PRO A 386 13.08 -4.94 28.54
C PRO A 386 12.67 -4.42 29.92
N THR A 387 13.50 -3.53 30.48
CA THR A 387 13.31 -2.93 31.81
C THR A 387 12.13 -1.96 31.82
N LYS A 388 11.13 -2.19 32.68
CA LYS A 388 10.14 -1.15 33.01
C LYS A 388 10.78 -0.06 33.86
N SER A 389 10.84 1.15 33.32
CA SER A 389 10.91 2.40 34.08
C SER A 389 9.49 2.99 34.21
N SER A 390 9.11 3.34 35.44
CA SER A 390 7.88 4.01 35.91
C SER A 390 6.64 3.13 36.17
N ASN A 391 6.01 3.38 37.34
CA ASN A 391 4.87 2.64 37.92
C ASN A 391 3.52 2.82 37.19
N VAL A 392 3.48 3.62 36.12
CA VAL A 392 2.25 3.95 35.39
C VAL A 392 2.43 3.58 33.93
N ARG A 393 1.68 2.58 33.47
CA ARG A 393 1.80 1.98 32.15
C ARG A 393 0.74 2.56 31.21
N LEU A 394 1.12 2.85 29.96
CA LEU A 394 0.18 3.19 28.90
C LEU A 394 -0.60 1.94 28.47
N THR A 395 -1.93 2.05 28.40
CA THR A 395 -2.83 0.93 28.09
C THR A 395 -3.60 1.14 26.78
N VAL A 396 -3.96 2.37 26.43
CA VAL A 396 -4.65 2.70 25.18
C VAL A 396 -4.26 4.08 24.67
N SER A 397 -4.25 4.27 23.35
CA SER A 397 -4.08 5.58 22.72
C SER A 397 -5.21 5.88 21.74
N LEU A 398 -5.73 7.10 21.80
CA LEU A 398 -6.76 7.62 20.91
C LEU A 398 -6.25 8.91 20.26
N PRO A 399 -5.69 8.85 19.04
CA PRO A 399 -5.35 10.04 18.28
C PRO A 399 -6.63 10.67 17.71
N ILE A 400 -6.85 11.95 18.00
CA ILE A 400 -8.00 12.72 17.46
C ILE A 400 -7.51 13.72 16.41
N ASP A 401 -6.36 14.34 16.66
CA ASP A 401 -5.63 15.15 15.70
C ASP A 401 -4.14 15.11 16.06
N THR A 402 -3.28 15.57 15.15
CA THR A 402 -1.85 15.80 15.33
C THR A 402 -1.51 16.63 16.57
N SER A 403 -2.40 17.56 16.93
CA SER A 403 -2.28 18.40 18.12
C SER A 403 -2.80 17.74 19.40
N THR A 404 -3.71 16.76 19.29
CA THR A 404 -4.46 16.20 20.41
C THR A 404 -4.52 14.68 20.32
N ILE A 405 -3.69 14.04 21.14
CA ILE A 405 -3.64 12.59 21.32
C ILE A 405 -3.98 12.31 22.77
N LEU A 406 -5.01 11.47 22.98
CA LEU A 406 -5.43 11.04 24.30
C LEU A 406 -4.80 9.70 24.64
N LEU A 407 -4.34 9.57 25.87
CA LEU A 407 -3.62 8.41 26.37
C LEU A 407 -4.31 7.90 27.64
N GLY A 408 -4.73 6.64 27.63
CA GLY A 408 -5.23 5.95 28.81
C GLY A 408 -4.12 5.20 29.51
N TYR A 409 -4.12 5.27 30.84
CA TYR A 409 -3.06 4.69 31.66
C TYR A 409 -3.59 3.66 32.67
N SER A 410 -2.65 2.88 33.22
CA SER A 410 -2.91 1.84 34.20
C SER A 410 -3.35 2.35 35.57
N ASP A 411 -3.27 3.66 35.81
CA ASP A 411 -3.75 4.32 37.02
C ASP A 411 -5.18 4.86 36.88
N GLY A 412 -5.90 4.44 35.83
CA GLY A 412 -7.28 4.81 35.59
C GLY A 412 -7.47 6.25 35.09
N ARG A 413 -6.39 6.96 34.73
CA ARG A 413 -6.44 8.35 34.25
C ARG A 413 -6.27 8.48 32.74
N VAL A 414 -6.98 9.44 32.16
CA VAL A 414 -6.80 9.88 30.76
C VAL A 414 -5.93 11.13 30.74
N ARG A 415 -4.93 11.16 29.86
CA ARG A 415 -4.04 12.32 29.71
C ARG A 415 -3.95 12.76 28.26
N GLN A 416 -3.80 14.07 28.04
CA GLN A 416 -3.66 14.66 26.71
C GLN A 416 -2.21 15.01 26.40
N THR A 417 -1.74 14.62 25.22
CA THR A 417 -0.44 14.97 24.63
C THR A 417 -0.59 15.42 23.17
N SER A 418 0.51 15.83 22.55
CA SER A 418 0.59 16.20 21.13
C SER A 418 1.71 15.45 20.42
N LEU A 419 1.62 15.31 19.09
CA LEU A 419 2.67 14.67 18.28
C LEU A 419 4.05 15.34 18.49
N MET A 420 4.07 16.67 18.63
CA MET A 420 5.29 17.43 18.90
C MET A 420 5.97 17.06 20.21
N GLN A 421 5.20 16.80 21.27
CA GLN A 421 5.74 16.43 22.57
C GLN A 421 6.28 15.00 22.55
N ILE A 422 5.60 14.09 21.86
CA ILE A 422 6.06 12.71 21.66
C ILE A 422 7.43 12.70 20.95
N CYS A 423 7.60 13.51 19.90
CA CYS A 423 8.85 13.52 19.14
C CYS A 423 10.03 14.20 19.85
N ARG A 424 9.82 15.05 20.86
CA ARG A 424 10.88 15.97 21.37
C ARG A 424 11.76 15.46 22.51
N LYS A 425 11.44 14.40 23.28
CA LYS A 425 12.13 14.15 24.57
C LYS A 425 12.41 12.70 24.99
N ARG A 426 13.52 12.55 25.73
CA ARG A 426 14.00 11.36 26.46
C ARG A 426 13.19 11.12 27.75
N SER A 427 12.30 10.15 27.71
CA SER A 427 11.90 9.18 28.76
C SER A 427 11.74 9.56 30.26
N SER A 428 11.92 10.80 30.74
CA SER A 428 11.86 11.08 32.18
C SER A 428 10.62 11.84 32.66
N GLU A 429 10.04 12.78 31.90
CA GLU A 429 8.81 13.48 32.31
C GLU A 429 8.00 13.92 31.08
N ILE A 430 6.89 13.24 30.80
CA ILE A 430 5.90 13.71 29.81
C ILE A 430 5.07 14.79 30.51
N SER A 431 5.24 16.05 30.12
CA SER A 431 4.35 17.12 30.56
C SER A 431 3.02 17.01 29.83
N PHE A 432 1.98 16.53 30.51
CA PHE A 432 0.64 16.44 29.94
C PHE A 432 -0.01 17.82 29.91
N PHE A 433 -0.70 18.15 28.82
CA PHE A 433 -1.45 19.42 28.75
C PHE A 433 -2.63 19.41 29.70
N LYS A 434 -3.29 18.26 29.81
CA LYS A 434 -4.47 18.02 30.63
C LYS A 434 -4.46 16.59 31.14
N GLU A 435 -4.96 16.40 32.35
CA GLU A 435 -5.15 15.12 33.00
C GLU A 435 -6.58 15.07 33.52
N SER A 436 -7.21 13.89 33.46
CA SER A 436 -8.57 13.71 33.96
C SER A 436 -8.65 13.96 35.47
N ASP A 437 -9.67 14.71 35.89
CA ASP A 437 -9.88 15.10 37.29
C ASP A 437 -10.01 13.91 38.25
N GLN A 438 -10.67 12.82 37.82
CA GLN A 438 -10.92 11.62 38.63
C GLN A 438 -10.39 10.36 37.94
N PRO A 439 -9.64 9.49 38.64
CA PRO A 439 -9.27 8.18 38.13
C PRO A 439 -10.46 7.21 38.17
N LEU A 440 -10.47 6.26 37.24
CA LEU A 440 -11.29 5.06 37.35
C LEU A 440 -10.63 4.05 38.30
N ASP A 441 -11.41 3.14 38.86
CA ASP A 441 -10.90 2.13 39.81
C ASP A 441 -10.08 1.05 39.08
N GLY A 442 -10.34 0.85 37.79
CA GLY A 442 -9.59 -0.01 36.88
C GLY A 442 -8.67 0.74 35.91
N TYR A 443 -7.82 0.01 35.19
CA TYR A 443 -7.02 0.58 34.10
C TYR A 443 -7.86 0.80 32.85
N ILE A 444 -7.55 1.87 32.11
CA ILE A 444 -8.32 2.24 30.92
C ILE A 444 -7.99 1.28 29.78
N VAL A 445 -8.99 0.56 29.26
CA VAL A 445 -8.82 -0.44 28.20
C VAL A 445 -9.19 0.13 26.83
N CYS A 446 -10.26 0.92 26.78
CA CYS A 446 -10.82 1.43 25.53
C CYS A 446 -11.12 2.93 25.66
N LEU A 447 -10.86 3.69 24.60
CA LEU A 447 -11.19 5.11 24.46
C LEU A 447 -11.70 5.36 23.04
N GLN A 448 -12.82 6.06 22.93
CA GLN A 448 -13.41 6.44 21.66
C GLN A 448 -14.02 7.83 21.73
N ALA A 449 -13.85 8.62 20.67
CA ALA A 449 -14.42 9.94 20.58
C ALA A 449 -15.79 9.88 19.91
N VAL A 450 -16.75 10.60 20.49
CA VAL A 450 -18.17 10.59 20.14
C VAL A 450 -18.65 12.03 19.99
N ARG A 451 -19.47 12.32 18.98
CA ARG A 451 -20.02 13.67 18.75
C ARG A 451 -21.51 13.74 19.11
N ASP A 452 -21.90 14.60 20.03
CA ASP A 452 -23.32 14.83 20.28
C ASP A 452 -23.95 15.53 19.07
N LEU A 453 -24.89 14.87 18.39
CA LEU A 453 -25.55 15.39 17.19
C LEU A 453 -26.46 16.59 17.49
N ARG A 454 -26.91 16.76 18.73
CA ARG A 454 -27.84 17.84 19.13
C ARG A 454 -27.10 19.09 19.58
N THR A 455 -26.09 18.94 20.44
CA THR A 455 -25.29 20.07 20.97
C THR A 455 -24.06 20.37 20.13
N ASN A 456 -23.67 19.45 19.24
CA ASN A 456 -22.44 19.50 18.46
C ASN A 456 -21.15 19.44 19.31
N GLU A 457 -21.24 19.03 20.57
CA GLU A 457 -20.08 18.86 21.45
C GLU A 457 -19.36 17.53 21.19
N HIS A 458 -18.04 17.54 21.30
CA HIS A 458 -17.22 16.33 21.27
C HIS A 458 -17.02 15.78 22.69
N LEU A 459 -17.28 14.49 22.86
CA LEU A 459 -17.18 13.73 24.09
C LEU A 459 -16.27 12.53 23.88
N ILE A 460 -15.72 12.01 24.97
CA ILE A 460 -14.90 10.80 24.97
C ILE A 460 -15.64 9.76 25.78
N VAL A 461 -15.88 8.59 25.21
CA VAL A 461 -16.40 7.42 25.92
C VAL A 461 -15.25 6.45 26.08
N GLY A 462 -15.08 5.88 27.26
CA GLY A 462 -14.08 4.85 27.48
C GLY A 462 -14.50 3.84 28.50
N GLY A 463 -13.76 2.75 28.56
CA GLY A 463 -14.01 1.67 29.48
C GLY A 463 -12.75 1.22 30.21
N ALA A 464 -12.95 0.72 31.41
CA ALA A 464 -11.90 0.13 32.22
C ALA A 464 -12.06 -1.41 32.30
N ASP A 465 -11.01 -2.07 32.79
CA ASP A 465 -10.96 -3.53 32.97
C ASP A 465 -11.96 -4.04 34.02
N ASP A 466 -12.34 -3.19 34.97
CA ASP A 466 -13.39 -3.44 35.96
C ASP A 466 -14.82 -3.44 35.38
N GLY A 467 -14.97 -3.28 34.06
CA GLY A 467 -16.27 -3.19 33.39
C GLY A 467 -16.98 -1.83 33.56
N SER A 468 -16.26 -0.81 34.04
CA SER A 468 -16.73 0.58 34.06
C SER A 468 -16.81 1.15 32.65
N ILE A 469 -17.87 1.92 32.39
CA ILE A 469 -18.02 2.84 31.26
C ILE A 469 -17.98 4.26 31.82
N ALA A 470 -17.18 5.13 31.22
CA ALA A 470 -17.03 6.52 31.62
C ALA A 470 -17.11 7.46 30.41
N ILE A 471 -17.69 8.64 30.63
CA ILE A 471 -17.82 9.68 29.62
C ILE A 471 -17.10 10.94 30.11
N TRP A 472 -16.16 11.45 29.32
CA TRP A 472 -15.42 12.69 29.57
C TRP A 472 -15.75 13.77 28.54
N SER A 473 -15.62 15.03 28.95
CA SER A 473 -15.65 16.16 28.00
C SER A 473 -14.31 16.30 27.27
N MET A 474 -14.35 16.49 25.95
CA MET A 474 -13.14 16.65 25.15
C MET A 474 -12.35 17.93 25.47
N HIS A 475 -13.02 19.02 25.87
CA HIS A 475 -12.35 20.29 26.13
C HIS A 475 -11.58 20.28 27.45
N ASP A 476 -12.16 19.76 28.54
CA ASP A 476 -11.56 19.85 29.89
C ASP A 476 -11.14 18.51 30.49
N LEU A 477 -11.39 17.38 29.82
CA LEU A 477 -11.22 16.02 30.35
C LEU A 477 -11.94 15.76 31.69
N LYS A 478 -13.01 16.53 31.97
CA LYS A 478 -13.86 16.31 33.14
C LYS A 478 -14.79 15.13 32.93
N LEU A 479 -14.84 14.25 33.93
CA LEU A 479 -15.78 13.13 33.97
C LEU A 479 -17.21 13.66 34.10
N ARG A 480 -18.08 13.27 33.16
CA ARG A 480 -19.51 13.65 33.10
C ARG A 480 -20.41 12.57 33.67
N ALA A 481 -20.11 11.30 33.37
CA ALA A 481 -20.86 10.16 33.86
C ALA A 481 -19.99 8.91 33.96
N ARG A 482 -20.34 8.01 34.87
CA ARG A 482 -19.68 6.72 35.09
C ARG A 482 -20.72 5.67 35.48
N TRP A 483 -20.59 4.46 34.93
CA TRP A 483 -21.37 3.28 35.30
C TRP A 483 -20.48 2.04 35.34
N THR A 484 -20.68 1.15 36.30
CA THR A 484 -20.06 -0.18 36.36
C THR A 484 -21.10 -1.20 35.93
N VAL A 485 -21.07 -1.64 34.68
CA VAL A 485 -22.17 -2.44 34.09
C VAL A 485 -21.70 -3.79 33.57
N PHE A 486 -20.47 -3.88 33.07
CA PHE A 486 -19.96 -5.12 32.49
C PHE A 486 -19.21 -5.98 33.51
N ASN A 487 -19.19 -7.29 33.26
CA ASN A 487 -18.32 -8.24 33.96
C ASN A 487 -16.99 -8.46 33.22
N THR A 488 -16.96 -8.14 31.92
CA THR A 488 -15.78 -8.18 31.05
C THR A 488 -15.43 -6.75 30.59
N PRO A 489 -14.18 -6.49 30.16
CA PRO A 489 -13.79 -5.16 29.74
C PRO A 489 -14.56 -4.69 28.51
N LEU A 490 -14.65 -3.36 28.35
CA LEU A 490 -15.20 -2.75 27.15
C LEU A 490 -14.29 -3.05 25.95
N ALA A 491 -14.85 -3.70 24.94
CA ALA A 491 -14.16 -3.97 23.68
C ALA A 491 -14.25 -2.74 22.76
N GLU A 492 -15.46 -2.29 22.44
CA GLU A 492 -15.69 -1.25 21.43
C GLU A 492 -16.87 -0.34 21.77
N VAL A 493 -16.88 0.84 21.15
CA VAL A 493 -17.99 1.80 21.24
C VAL A 493 -18.49 2.09 19.82
N LEU A 494 -19.80 2.06 19.59
CA LEU A 494 -20.37 2.32 18.26
C LEU A 494 -21.27 3.56 18.33
N GLN A 495 -21.01 4.51 17.43
CA GLN A 495 -21.81 5.72 17.27
C GLN A 495 -22.50 5.74 15.91
N PHE A 496 -23.78 6.11 15.90
CA PHE A 496 -24.57 6.26 14.67
C PHE A 496 -24.26 7.59 13.97
N GLN A 497 -23.75 7.55 12.73
CA GLN A 497 -23.40 8.76 11.98
C GLN A 497 -24.50 9.29 11.05
N ASP A 498 -25.41 8.44 10.54
CA ASP A 498 -26.28 8.82 9.39
C ASP A 498 -27.77 8.39 9.45
N ILE A 499 -28.31 8.06 10.62
CA ILE A 499 -29.73 7.64 10.70
C ILE A 499 -30.61 8.88 10.95
N LYS A 500 -31.18 9.44 9.88
CA LYS A 500 -32.09 10.61 10.00
C LYS A 500 -33.43 10.30 10.68
N THR A 501 -33.82 9.03 10.88
CA THR A 501 -35.09 8.67 11.54
C THR A 501 -35.03 7.26 12.15
N GLY A 502 -34.64 7.14 13.42
CA GLY A 502 -34.69 5.88 14.18
C GLY A 502 -34.67 6.11 15.70
N PRO A 503 -35.17 5.15 16.51
CA PRO A 503 -35.26 5.28 17.97
C PRO A 503 -33.90 5.36 18.70
N LEU A 504 -32.81 4.95 18.05
CA LEU A 504 -31.44 5.00 18.59
C LEU A 504 -30.67 6.28 18.20
N THR A 505 -31.34 7.26 17.61
CA THR A 505 -30.71 8.54 17.25
C THR A 505 -30.18 9.27 18.50
N GLY A 506 -28.89 9.62 18.52
CA GLY A 506 -28.24 10.22 19.68
C GLY A 506 -27.82 9.24 20.79
N CYS A 507 -27.95 7.93 20.56
CA CYS A 507 -27.44 6.89 21.45
C CYS A 507 -26.07 6.36 21.00
N VAL A 508 -25.38 5.69 21.90
CA VAL A 508 -24.10 5.00 21.70
C VAL A 508 -24.24 3.58 22.22
N LEU A 509 -23.72 2.61 21.47
CA LEU A 509 -23.63 1.22 21.89
C LEU A 509 -22.24 0.96 22.44
N CYS A 510 -22.13 0.58 23.71
CA CYS A 510 -20.89 0.11 24.31
C CYS A 510 -20.91 -1.43 24.27
N VAL A 511 -19.94 -2.07 23.63
CA VAL A 511 -19.86 -3.53 23.44
C VAL A 511 -18.73 -4.08 24.30
N ALA A 512 -19.02 -5.03 25.17
CA ALA A 512 -18.02 -5.76 25.97
C ALA A 512 -17.46 -6.97 25.21
N GLU A 513 -16.38 -7.56 25.72
CA GLU A 513 -15.72 -8.73 25.11
C GLU A 513 -16.62 -9.96 25.01
N ASP A 514 -17.51 -10.15 25.99
CA ASP A 514 -18.55 -11.19 25.97
C ASP A 514 -19.74 -10.85 25.04
N GLY A 515 -19.58 -9.85 24.17
CA GLY A 515 -20.62 -9.41 23.24
C GLY A 515 -21.84 -8.75 23.90
N THR A 516 -21.80 -8.46 25.21
CA THR A 516 -22.86 -7.73 25.90
C THR A 516 -22.85 -6.28 25.45
N ILE A 517 -24.03 -5.74 25.12
CA ILE A 517 -24.16 -4.38 24.59
C ILE A 517 -24.93 -3.51 25.57
N VAL A 518 -24.38 -2.36 25.91
CA VAL A 518 -25.05 -1.33 26.71
C VAL A 518 -25.44 -0.16 25.82
N VAL A 519 -26.72 0.23 25.86
CA VAL A 519 -27.22 1.38 25.11
C VAL A 519 -27.25 2.60 26.03
N VAL A 520 -26.45 3.61 25.69
CA VAL A 520 -26.34 4.88 26.44
C VAL A 520 -26.86 6.03 25.58
N ALA A 521 -27.79 6.82 26.10
CA ALA A 521 -28.15 8.09 25.50
C ALA A 521 -27.08 9.14 25.83
N ILE A 522 -26.44 9.71 24.80
CA ILE A 522 -25.46 10.79 24.98
C ILE A 522 -26.16 12.02 25.57
N ASP A 523 -27.38 12.30 25.09
CA ASP A 523 -28.17 13.43 25.55
C ASP A 523 -28.63 13.23 27.00
N GLY A 524 -28.05 14.03 27.90
CA GLY A 524 -28.30 13.94 29.34
C GLY A 524 -27.61 12.76 30.04
N PHE A 525 -26.67 12.07 29.36
CA PHE A 525 -25.86 10.97 29.91
C PHE A 525 -26.71 9.92 30.65
N LYS A 526 -27.65 9.26 29.96
CA LYS A 526 -28.55 8.28 30.57
C LYS A 526 -28.29 6.86 30.07
N PHE A 527 -28.12 5.94 31.00
CA PHE A 527 -28.18 4.50 30.73
C PHE A 527 -29.63 4.09 30.37
N LEU A 528 -29.85 3.45 29.22
CA LEU A 528 -31.18 3.08 28.76
C LEU A 528 -31.54 1.62 29.07
N TYR A 529 -30.71 0.67 28.61
CA TYR A 529 -30.86 -0.77 28.84
C TYR A 529 -29.61 -1.53 28.40
N ILE A 530 -29.55 -2.81 28.79
CA ILE A 530 -28.49 -3.75 28.43
C ILE A 530 -29.08 -4.85 27.52
N VAL A 531 -28.31 -5.25 26.53
CA VAL A 531 -28.60 -6.37 25.64
C VAL A 531 -27.60 -7.48 26.00
N PRO A 532 -28.04 -8.59 26.61
CA PRO A 532 -27.17 -9.69 27.01
C PRO A 532 -26.48 -10.32 25.79
N GLY A 533 -25.15 -10.42 25.89
CA GLY A 533 -24.27 -10.99 24.88
C GLY A 533 -24.35 -12.51 24.80
N SER A 534 -23.37 -13.11 24.12
CA SER A 534 -23.20 -14.55 24.01
C SER A 534 -21.80 -14.93 24.49
N ALA A 535 -21.48 -16.20 24.71
CA ALA A 535 -20.12 -16.58 25.06
C ALA A 535 -19.09 -16.26 23.94
N PHE A 536 -19.58 -15.94 22.74
CA PHE A 536 -18.77 -15.66 21.56
C PHE A 536 -18.76 -14.16 21.24
N PRO A 537 -17.63 -13.63 20.73
CA PRO A 537 -17.50 -12.22 20.37
C PRO A 537 -18.47 -11.83 19.25
N LEU A 538 -18.86 -10.55 19.27
CA LEU A 538 -19.75 -9.95 18.29
C LEU A 538 -18.95 -9.56 17.04
N GLU A 539 -19.40 -9.98 15.85
CA GLU A 539 -18.73 -9.69 14.57
C GLU A 539 -19.41 -8.60 13.77
N ARG A 540 -20.76 -8.54 13.79
CA ARG A 540 -21.52 -7.54 13.03
C ARG A 540 -22.75 -7.06 13.78
N VAL A 541 -23.04 -5.77 13.64
CA VAL A 541 -24.24 -5.12 14.18
C VAL A 541 -25.01 -4.48 13.05
N CYS A 542 -26.23 -4.94 12.80
CA CYS A 542 -27.10 -4.39 11.75
C CYS A 542 -28.35 -3.79 12.37
N ILE A 543 -28.77 -2.63 11.86
CA ILE A 543 -29.91 -1.88 12.38
C ILE A 543 -30.96 -1.74 11.29
N GLY A 544 -32.16 -2.19 11.62
CA GLY A 544 -33.39 -1.89 10.88
C GLY A 544 -34.18 -0.76 11.55
N GLN A 545 -35.33 -0.40 10.99
CA GLN A 545 -36.13 0.74 11.49
C GLN A 545 -36.50 0.65 12.99
N ASN A 546 -36.84 -0.54 13.48
CA ASN A 546 -37.16 -0.79 14.90
C ASN A 546 -36.40 -1.99 15.49
N ASN A 547 -35.51 -2.62 14.71
CA ASN A 547 -34.89 -3.89 15.09
C ASN A 547 -33.37 -3.77 15.09
N LEU A 548 -32.72 -4.47 16.01
CA LEU A 548 -31.27 -4.61 16.13
C LEU A 548 -30.92 -6.09 15.87
N LEU A 549 -30.08 -6.34 14.88
CA LEU A 549 -29.61 -7.67 14.50
C LEU A 549 -28.12 -7.78 14.87
N LEU A 550 -27.80 -8.74 15.73
CA LEU A 550 -26.46 -8.97 16.28
C LEU A 550 -25.93 -10.30 15.75
N MET A 551 -24.79 -10.30 15.06
CA MET A 551 -24.16 -11.51 14.53
C MET A 551 -22.89 -11.81 15.32
N TYR A 552 -22.78 -13.03 15.83
CA TYR A 552 -21.66 -13.50 16.64
C TYR A 552 -20.77 -14.45 15.84
N SER A 553 -19.54 -14.67 16.30
CA SER A 553 -18.56 -15.53 15.63
C SER A 553 -18.95 -17.02 15.59
N ASP A 554 -19.90 -17.45 16.43
CA ASP A 554 -20.48 -18.80 16.35
C ASP A 554 -21.51 -18.95 15.21
N SER A 555 -21.56 -17.99 14.28
CA SER A 555 -22.51 -17.95 13.16
C SER A 555 -23.97 -17.87 13.60
N ARG A 556 -24.26 -17.48 14.85
CA ARG A 556 -25.62 -17.16 15.29
C ARG A 556 -25.89 -15.67 15.15
N ALA A 557 -27.13 -15.36 14.78
CA ALA A 557 -27.65 -14.02 14.71
C ALA A 557 -28.85 -13.85 15.65
N ARG A 558 -28.81 -12.85 16.53
CA ARG A 558 -29.90 -12.52 17.46
C ARG A 558 -30.62 -11.27 16.99
N LEU A 559 -31.95 -11.36 16.86
CA LEU A 559 -32.82 -10.25 16.53
C LEU A 559 -33.48 -9.70 17.81
N TRP A 560 -33.31 -8.41 18.01
CA TRP A 560 -33.82 -7.64 19.13
C TRP A 560 -34.76 -6.54 18.65
N ASP A 561 -35.86 -6.31 19.35
CA ASP A 561 -36.75 -5.18 19.09
C ASP A 561 -36.41 -4.02 20.02
N ILE A 562 -36.13 -2.86 19.43
CA ILE A 562 -35.68 -1.65 20.14
C ILE A 562 -36.84 -1.01 20.93
N LYS A 563 -38.08 -1.15 20.46
CA LYS A 563 -39.25 -0.53 21.12
C LYS A 563 -39.69 -1.30 22.35
N THR A 564 -39.79 -2.62 22.22
CA THR A 564 -40.20 -3.51 23.32
C THR A 564 -39.04 -3.85 24.25
N LYS A 565 -37.79 -3.69 23.78
CA LYS A 565 -36.56 -4.07 24.48
C LYS A 565 -36.48 -5.58 24.76
N GLU A 566 -37.16 -6.37 23.95
CA GLU A 566 -37.23 -7.81 24.10
C GLU A 566 -36.42 -8.53 23.02
N PHE A 567 -35.86 -9.68 23.41
CA PHE A 567 -35.29 -10.64 22.50
C PHE A 567 -36.42 -11.30 21.70
N TRP A 568 -36.35 -11.25 20.36
CA TRP A 568 -37.36 -11.87 19.51
C TRP A 568 -36.99 -13.29 19.11
N ARG A 569 -35.83 -13.47 18.47
CA ARG A 569 -35.42 -14.78 17.95
C ARG A 569 -33.91 -14.87 17.71
N SER A 570 -33.41 -16.09 17.78
CA SER A 570 -32.07 -16.47 17.28
C SER A 570 -32.23 -17.16 15.93
N MET A 571 -31.33 -16.89 14.99
CA MET A 571 -31.26 -17.52 13.66
C MET A 571 -29.81 -17.79 13.27
N THR A 572 -29.59 -18.47 12.14
CA THR A 572 -28.26 -18.67 11.56
C THR A 572 -27.81 -17.45 10.77
N SER A 573 -26.49 -17.27 10.62
CA SER A 573 -25.87 -16.19 9.84
C SER A 573 -26.35 -16.14 8.39
N ASP A 574 -26.58 -17.29 7.75
CA ASP A 574 -27.10 -17.37 6.38
C ASP A 574 -28.49 -16.72 6.25
N LYS A 575 -29.41 -17.06 7.17
CA LYS A 575 -30.75 -16.47 7.21
C LYS A 575 -30.70 -14.98 7.54
N ALA A 576 -29.74 -14.56 8.37
CA ALA A 576 -29.51 -13.15 8.64
C ALA A 576 -29.00 -12.42 7.39
N ASN A 577 -28.07 -13.01 6.62
CA ASN A 577 -27.57 -12.44 5.36
C ASN A 577 -28.69 -12.34 4.31
N GLU A 578 -29.57 -13.34 4.20
CA GLU A 578 -30.77 -13.27 3.36
C GLU A 578 -31.68 -12.10 3.75
N MET A 579 -31.86 -11.85 5.06
CA MET A 579 -32.61 -10.70 5.55
C MET A 579 -31.94 -9.36 5.23
N LEU A 580 -30.60 -9.29 5.25
CA LEU A 580 -29.86 -8.09 4.87
C LEU A 580 -30.01 -7.78 3.37
N MET A 581 -30.01 -8.82 2.52
CA MET A 581 -30.21 -8.70 1.07
C MET A 581 -31.60 -8.19 0.68
N GLN A 582 -32.61 -8.35 1.55
CA GLN A 582 -33.96 -7.82 1.34
C GLN A 582 -34.05 -6.28 1.46
N GLY A 583 -32.97 -5.62 1.89
CA GLY A 583 -32.86 -4.17 2.00
C GLY A 583 -33.51 -3.58 3.25
N GLY A 584 -33.18 -2.32 3.58
CA GLY A 584 -33.71 -1.62 4.76
C GLY A 584 -32.90 -1.78 6.05
N TRP A 585 -31.71 -2.38 5.96
CA TRP A 585 -30.75 -2.52 7.06
C TRP A 585 -29.55 -1.61 6.83
N SER A 586 -29.05 -1.03 7.92
CA SER A 586 -27.77 -0.33 7.96
C SER A 586 -26.78 -1.17 8.75
N GLU A 587 -25.66 -1.52 8.14
CA GLU A 587 -24.59 -2.29 8.77
C GLU A 587 -23.61 -1.35 9.46
N LEU A 588 -23.23 -1.69 10.68
CA LEU A 588 -22.14 -1.05 11.43
C LEU A 588 -20.95 -2.00 11.39
N SER A 589 -19.87 -1.57 10.75
CA SER A 589 -18.60 -2.25 10.82
C SER A 589 -17.99 -2.09 12.21
N LEU A 590 -17.69 -3.21 12.87
CA LEU A 590 -16.87 -3.27 14.09
C LEU A 590 -15.38 -3.06 13.78
N ASP A 591 -14.99 -2.95 12.50
CA ASP A 591 -13.61 -2.62 12.15
C ASP A 591 -13.23 -1.21 12.62
N SER A 592 -12.40 -1.18 13.67
CA SER A 592 -11.83 0.00 14.34
C SER A 592 -11.21 1.06 13.39
N GLU A 593 -10.90 0.73 12.13
CA GLU A 593 -10.38 1.69 11.16
C GLU A 593 -11.42 2.74 10.73
N THR A 594 -12.72 2.40 10.78
CA THR A 594 -13.80 3.22 10.22
C THR A 594 -14.35 4.30 11.17
N ASN A 595 -14.10 4.20 12.48
CA ASN A 595 -14.68 5.09 13.51
C ASN A 595 -13.72 6.16 14.05
N SER A 596 -12.54 6.33 13.46
CA SER A 596 -11.61 7.40 13.85
C SER A 596 -12.08 8.76 13.30
N ILE A 597 -12.14 9.78 14.18
CA ILE A 597 -12.54 11.15 13.80
C ILE A 597 -11.55 11.78 12.80
N SER A 598 -10.31 11.29 12.75
CA SER A 598 -9.30 11.70 11.77
C SER A 598 -8.73 10.49 11.02
N PRO A 599 -8.85 10.41 9.67
CA PRO A 599 -8.23 9.34 8.89
C PRO A 599 -6.70 9.47 8.76
N MET A 600 -6.10 10.51 9.38
CA MET A 600 -4.67 10.81 9.31
C MET A 600 -3.86 10.03 10.33
N LEU A 601 -4.37 9.88 11.56
CA LEU A 601 -3.72 9.15 12.65
C LEU A 601 -4.70 8.09 13.15
N SER A 602 -4.26 6.84 13.21
CA SER A 602 -5.05 5.75 13.78
C SER A 602 -4.21 4.92 14.75
N PRO A 603 -4.81 4.35 15.81
CA PRO A 603 -4.13 3.34 16.61
C PRO A 603 -3.91 2.08 15.76
N VAL A 604 -2.83 1.34 16.02
CA VAL A 604 -2.63 0.02 15.39
C VAL A 604 -3.67 -0.94 16.00
N ALA A 605 -4.42 -1.65 15.15
CA ALA A 605 -5.66 -2.37 15.45
C ALA A 605 -5.77 -3.03 16.85
N SER A 606 -6.93 -2.85 17.48
CA SER A 606 -7.34 -3.33 18.81
C SER A 606 -7.46 -4.85 18.97
N SER A 607 -7.47 -5.62 17.87
CA SER A 607 -7.65 -7.09 17.90
C SER A 607 -6.43 -7.83 18.45
N THR A 608 -5.26 -7.18 18.51
CA THR A 608 -4.02 -7.71 19.12
C THR A 608 -3.68 -6.95 20.39
N ARG A 609 -4.02 -7.52 21.55
CA ARG A 609 -3.77 -6.94 22.89
C ARG A 609 -2.33 -7.15 23.37
N GLY A 610 -1.37 -6.69 22.60
CA GLY A 610 0.05 -6.67 22.99
C GLY A 610 0.46 -5.36 23.66
N LEU A 611 1.41 -5.45 24.60
CA LEU A 611 1.99 -4.31 25.34
C LEU A 611 2.51 -3.17 24.44
N ASP A 612 3.03 -3.51 23.25
CA ASP A 612 3.71 -2.56 22.36
C ASP A 612 2.75 -1.82 21.40
N PHE A 613 1.53 -2.34 21.21
CA PHE A 613 0.55 -1.75 20.29
C PHE A 613 -0.09 -0.47 20.87
N ALA A 614 -0.33 -0.42 22.19
CA ALA A 614 -0.91 0.74 22.85
C ALA A 614 -0.06 2.02 22.68
N SER A 615 1.26 1.88 22.57
CA SER A 615 2.22 2.96 22.34
C SER A 615 2.46 3.29 20.87
N THR A 616 1.84 2.57 19.94
CA THR A 616 2.13 2.70 18.50
C THR A 616 0.98 3.38 17.78
N VAL A 617 1.27 4.49 17.11
CA VAL A 617 0.31 5.25 16.30
C VAL A 617 0.69 5.15 14.83
N ARG A 618 -0.28 4.82 13.99
CA ARG A 618 -0.16 4.79 12.53
C ARG A 618 -0.46 6.18 11.98
N LEU A 619 0.45 6.71 11.17
CA LEU A 619 0.28 8.00 10.46
C LEU A 619 0.16 7.73 8.96
N ASN A 620 -0.96 8.14 8.35
CA ASN A 620 -1.07 8.21 6.91
C ASN A 620 -0.33 9.46 6.40
N ILE A 621 0.91 9.27 5.96
CA ILE A 621 1.79 10.35 5.49
C ILE A 621 1.18 11.09 4.29
N GLY A 622 0.52 10.38 3.36
CA GLY A 622 -0.08 10.98 2.16
C GLY A 622 -1.18 11.99 2.51
N LEU A 623 -2.16 11.56 3.31
CA LEU A 623 -3.25 12.42 3.80
C LEU A 623 -2.73 13.54 4.70
N PHE A 624 -1.72 13.24 5.54
CA PHE A 624 -1.11 14.22 6.42
C PHE A 624 -0.46 15.37 5.64
N ILE A 625 0.26 15.03 4.58
CA ILE A 625 0.96 16.01 3.76
C ILE A 625 -0.02 16.80 2.90
N SER A 626 -1.03 16.17 2.28
CA SER A 626 -2.02 16.90 1.50
C SER A 626 -2.75 17.95 2.34
N ASN A 627 -3.15 17.60 3.57
CA ASN A 627 -3.81 18.54 4.47
C ASN A 627 -2.86 19.66 4.91
N SER A 628 -1.62 19.30 5.25
CA SER A 628 -0.60 20.28 5.64
C SER A 628 -0.25 21.25 4.49
N THR A 629 -0.19 20.78 3.24
CA THR A 629 0.11 21.61 2.07
C THR A 629 -1.08 22.50 1.70
N THR A 630 -2.32 22.01 1.86
CA THR A 630 -3.52 22.86 1.71
C THR A 630 -3.53 23.99 2.73
N ILE A 631 -3.21 23.71 4.00
CA ILE A 631 -3.11 24.73 5.05
C ILE A 631 -1.99 25.72 4.73
N ALA A 632 -0.80 25.22 4.33
CA ALA A 632 0.35 26.07 4.01
C ALA A 632 0.12 26.98 2.80
N LYS A 633 -0.66 26.54 1.80
CA LYS A 633 -1.02 27.33 0.61
C LYS A 633 -2.15 28.34 0.86
N SER A 634 -2.81 28.30 2.02
CA SER A 634 -3.90 29.22 2.33
C SER A 634 -3.38 30.65 2.55
N ILE A 635 -4.07 31.64 1.97
CA ILE A 635 -3.67 33.05 2.10
C ILE A 635 -3.96 33.50 3.53
N SER A 636 -2.93 33.98 4.25
CA SER A 636 -3.06 34.43 5.63
C SER A 636 -3.86 35.73 5.72
N THR A 637 -5.13 35.65 6.10
CA THR A 637 -6.00 36.83 6.31
C THR A 637 -6.32 37.06 7.79
N SER A 638 -6.12 36.06 8.66
CA SER A 638 -6.41 36.13 10.10
C SER A 638 -5.27 35.58 10.98
N LYS A 639 -5.18 36.05 12.22
CA LYS A 639 -4.18 35.57 13.21
C LYS A 639 -4.28 34.07 13.48
N LEU A 640 -5.49 33.52 13.51
CA LEU A 640 -5.76 32.08 13.66
C LEU A 640 -5.21 31.27 12.47
N GLN A 641 -5.37 31.75 11.24
CA GLN A 641 -4.79 31.11 10.06
C GLN A 641 -3.26 31.13 10.11
N THR A 642 -2.64 32.25 10.50
CA THR A 642 -1.18 32.32 10.67
C THR A 642 -0.68 31.31 11.71
N GLN A 643 -1.40 31.15 12.83
CA GLN A 643 -1.07 30.16 13.85
C GLN A 643 -1.17 28.73 13.30
N ASN A 644 -2.22 28.42 12.54
CA ASN A 644 -2.39 27.10 11.93
C ASN A 644 -1.30 26.77 10.90
N ILE A 645 -0.86 27.76 10.12
CA ILE A 645 0.26 27.62 9.16
C ILE A 645 1.56 27.30 9.90
N LEU A 646 1.84 28.00 11.01
CA LEU A 646 3.04 27.74 11.82
C LEU A 646 2.98 26.37 12.51
N LEU A 647 1.80 25.95 12.99
CA LEU A 647 1.60 24.62 13.55
C LEU A 647 1.80 23.52 12.50
N ALA A 648 1.29 23.70 11.28
CA ALA A 648 1.51 22.76 10.18
C ALA A 648 3.01 22.61 9.84
N ARG A 649 3.76 23.72 9.83
CA ARG A 649 5.22 23.70 9.67
C ARG A 649 5.92 22.91 10.77
N ASP A 650 5.53 23.11 12.01
CA ASP A 650 6.14 22.41 13.15
C ASP A 650 5.79 20.91 13.16
N HIS A 651 4.55 20.53 12.80
CA HIS A 651 4.16 19.14 12.62
C HIS A 651 4.97 18.45 11.52
N LEU A 652 5.19 19.12 10.37
CA LEU A 652 6.05 18.60 9.30
C LEU A 652 7.49 18.36 9.80
N ARG A 653 8.04 19.26 10.61
CA ARG A 653 9.36 19.08 11.24
C ARG A 653 9.41 17.90 12.21
N ALA A 654 8.36 17.69 13.01
CA ALA A 654 8.29 16.55 13.92
C ALA A 654 8.20 15.22 13.16
N VAL A 655 7.37 15.11 12.12
CA VAL A 655 7.32 13.88 11.31
C VAL A 655 8.67 13.63 10.64
N LEU A 656 9.28 14.65 10.04
CA LEU A 656 10.60 14.53 9.43
C LEU A 656 11.67 14.07 10.45
N SER A 657 11.63 14.56 11.70
CA SER A 657 12.56 14.13 12.74
C SER A 657 12.50 12.64 13.09
N THR A 658 11.36 11.98 12.85
CA THR A 658 11.20 10.53 13.08
C THR A 658 11.69 9.68 11.90
N LEU A 659 11.71 10.25 10.70
CA LEU A 659 12.12 9.57 9.47
C LEU A 659 13.61 9.73 9.18
N LEU A 660 14.20 10.86 9.60
CA LEU A 660 15.63 11.13 9.42
C LEU A 660 16.50 10.16 10.22
N THR A 661 17.69 9.89 9.66
CA THR A 661 18.71 9.03 10.25
C THR A 661 19.96 9.85 10.54
N PRO A 662 20.00 10.57 11.67
CA PRO A 662 21.14 11.41 12.01
C PRO A 662 22.40 10.56 12.21
N GLY A 663 23.56 11.07 11.79
CA GLY A 663 24.86 10.41 11.94
C GLY A 663 25.44 9.81 10.66
N ILE A 664 24.74 9.90 9.51
CA ILE A 664 25.26 9.45 8.21
C ILE A 664 26.19 10.51 7.60
N ASN A 665 25.75 11.78 7.57
CA ASN A 665 26.55 12.89 7.06
C ASN A 665 26.39 14.11 7.99
N LYS A 666 27.51 14.57 8.55
CA LYS A 666 27.55 15.65 9.54
C LYS A 666 27.08 17.00 8.97
N ASP A 667 27.38 17.28 7.70
CA ASP A 667 27.02 18.56 7.07
C ASP A 667 25.51 18.64 6.84
N ILE A 668 24.91 17.54 6.39
CA ILE A 668 23.46 17.41 6.22
C ILE A 668 22.74 17.45 7.58
N ASP A 669 23.32 16.81 8.60
CA ASP A 669 22.79 16.88 9.97
C ASP A 669 22.82 18.31 10.53
N GLU A 670 23.86 19.08 10.22
CA GLU A 670 23.97 20.49 10.61
C GLU A 670 22.93 21.36 9.89
N ILE A 671 22.73 21.16 8.58
CA ILE A 671 21.67 21.83 7.80
C ILE A 671 20.29 21.50 8.38
N CYS A 672 20.03 20.23 8.67
CA CYS A 672 18.78 19.76 9.28
C CYS A 672 18.52 20.42 10.65
N ARG A 673 19.56 20.59 11.48
CA ARG A 673 19.44 21.15 12.83
C ARG A 673 19.35 22.68 12.83
N THR A 674 20.20 23.36 12.06
CA THR A 674 20.37 24.82 12.14
C THR A 674 19.45 25.57 11.17
N GLN A 675 19.35 25.12 9.92
CA GLN A 675 18.59 25.80 8.87
C GLN A 675 17.15 25.32 8.82
N LEU A 676 16.92 24.00 8.85
CA LEU A 676 15.56 23.43 8.83
C LEU A 676 14.86 23.45 10.20
N GLY A 677 15.63 23.57 11.29
CA GLY A 677 15.10 23.65 12.66
C GLY A 677 14.44 22.34 13.15
N ILE A 678 14.98 21.19 12.74
CA ILE A 678 14.39 19.88 13.02
C ILE A 678 14.77 19.42 14.45
N PRO A 679 13.79 19.05 15.30
CA PRO A 679 14.09 18.52 16.63
C PRO A 679 14.76 17.14 16.54
N LEU A 680 15.61 16.79 17.50
CA LEU A 680 16.14 15.42 17.61
C LEU A 680 15.05 14.53 18.22
N SER A 681 14.62 13.50 17.49
CA SER A 681 13.67 12.51 17.99
C SER A 681 14.36 11.21 18.37
N ASN A 682 13.88 10.59 19.44
CA ASN A 682 14.25 9.25 19.89
C ASN A 682 13.15 8.22 19.59
N VAL A 683 12.13 8.62 18.83
CA VAL A 683 10.96 7.79 18.54
C VAL A 683 11.34 6.78 17.46
N SER A 684 11.09 5.49 17.72
CA SER A 684 11.24 4.45 16.71
C SER A 684 10.11 4.56 15.69
N ALA A 685 10.47 4.70 14.42
CA ALA A 685 9.52 4.69 13.30
C ALA A 685 9.66 3.41 12.49
N GLY A 686 8.53 2.92 11.99
CA GLY A 686 8.50 1.80 11.04
C GLY A 686 7.29 1.90 10.11
N PHE A 687 7.04 0.85 9.34
CA PHE A 687 6.09 0.88 8.23
C PHE A 687 4.95 -0.10 8.44
N SER A 688 3.75 0.32 8.05
CA SER A 688 2.53 -0.48 8.09
C SER A 688 1.93 -0.62 6.70
N GLY A 689 1.81 -1.86 6.20
CA GLY A 689 1.00 -2.23 5.06
C GLY A 689 -0.38 -2.76 5.48
N SER A 690 -1.18 -3.24 4.52
CA SER A 690 -2.52 -3.80 4.76
C SER A 690 -2.51 -5.08 5.61
N ARG A 691 -1.38 -5.80 5.64
CA ARG A 691 -1.24 -7.08 6.35
C ARG A 691 -0.02 -7.17 7.28
N TYR A 692 0.74 -6.08 7.39
CA TYR A 692 1.96 -6.06 8.21
C TYR A 692 2.12 -4.71 8.89
N SER A 693 2.55 -4.70 10.14
CA SER A 693 3.06 -3.51 10.82
C SER A 693 4.43 -3.84 11.40
N THR A 694 5.36 -2.90 11.26
CA THR A 694 6.77 -3.12 11.60
C THR A 694 7.26 -1.90 12.34
N ILE A 695 7.93 -2.09 13.46
CA ILE A 695 8.57 -1.02 14.22
C ILE A 695 10.04 -1.35 14.23
N HIS A 696 10.86 -0.40 13.76
CA HIS A 696 12.29 -0.61 13.70
C HIS A 696 13.01 0.27 14.71
N GLN A 697 13.76 -0.36 15.61
CA GLN A 697 14.69 0.31 16.50
C GLN A 697 16.10 -0.04 16.06
N PHE A 698 16.75 0.88 15.35
CA PHE A 698 18.12 0.68 14.88
C PHE A 698 19.11 1.19 15.92
N SER A 699 20.06 0.34 16.30
CA SER A 699 21.22 0.72 17.13
C SER A 699 22.22 1.61 16.38
N SER A 700 22.23 1.57 15.04
CA SER A 700 23.06 2.40 14.18
C SER A 700 22.29 2.93 12.96
N ALA A 701 22.58 4.16 12.53
CA ALA A 701 21.86 4.85 11.45
C ALA A 701 22.03 4.20 10.07
N SER A 702 23.17 3.55 9.82
CA SER A 702 23.47 2.88 8.55
C SER A 702 22.66 1.60 8.34
N LEU A 703 22.42 0.81 9.40
CA LEU A 703 21.66 -0.44 9.32
C LEU A 703 20.25 -0.24 8.76
N ALA A 704 19.65 0.93 8.97
CA ALA A 704 18.33 1.23 8.47
C ALA A 704 18.20 1.22 6.94
N TRP A 705 19.31 1.33 6.22
CA TRP A 705 19.37 1.36 4.76
C TRP A 705 19.96 0.08 4.15
N CYS A 706 20.31 -0.90 4.99
CA CYS A 706 20.95 -2.16 4.59
C CYS A 706 19.98 -3.37 4.59
N THR A 707 18.78 -3.21 5.13
CA THR A 707 17.83 -4.32 5.37
C THR A 707 17.10 -4.78 4.10
N SER A 708 16.39 -3.88 3.42
CA SER A 708 15.63 -4.18 2.20
C SER A 708 15.53 -2.96 1.28
N GLN A 709 15.51 -3.22 -0.04
CA GLN A 709 15.32 -2.20 -1.08
C GLN A 709 13.98 -1.45 -0.92
N ASP A 710 12.91 -2.15 -0.53
CA ASP A 710 11.59 -1.52 -0.33
C ASP A 710 11.55 -0.66 0.93
N LEU A 711 12.28 -1.05 1.98
CA LEU A 711 12.36 -0.23 3.19
C LEU A 711 13.11 1.07 2.90
N SER A 712 14.26 0.95 2.23
CA SER A 712 15.02 2.10 1.76
C SER A 712 14.15 3.00 0.89
N ALA A 713 13.37 2.42 -0.03
CA ALA A 713 12.44 3.18 -0.87
C ALA A 713 11.34 3.89 -0.06
N ALA A 714 10.64 3.18 0.84
CA ALA A 714 9.58 3.74 1.65
C ALA A 714 10.07 4.87 2.58
N ARG A 715 11.26 4.71 3.17
CA ARG A 715 11.90 5.72 4.01
C ARG A 715 12.38 6.93 3.21
N ALA A 716 13.10 6.71 2.10
CA ALA A 716 13.53 7.81 1.24
C ALA A 716 12.33 8.59 0.69
N LEU A 717 11.26 7.91 0.27
CA LEU A 717 10.02 8.53 -0.16
C LEU A 717 9.42 9.38 0.97
N GLY A 718 9.25 8.84 2.18
CA GLY A 718 8.73 9.60 3.32
C GLY A 718 9.54 10.87 3.63
N ILE A 719 10.87 10.80 3.56
CA ILE A 719 11.76 11.96 3.76
C ILE A 719 11.57 13.00 2.63
N ILE A 720 11.58 12.57 1.37
CA ILE A 720 11.46 13.50 0.24
C ILE A 720 10.08 14.17 0.22
N VAL A 721 8.99 13.43 0.48
CA VAL A 721 7.63 14.01 0.46
C VAL A 721 7.48 15.07 1.56
N THR A 722 7.98 14.80 2.77
CA THR A 722 7.94 15.76 3.89
C THR A 722 8.83 16.98 3.64
N LEU A 723 10.03 16.81 3.08
CA LEU A 723 10.92 17.92 2.70
C LEU A 723 10.31 18.78 1.58
N ARG A 724 9.65 18.18 0.59
CA ARG A 724 8.95 18.93 -0.45
C ARG A 724 7.81 19.77 0.11
N ALA A 725 7.05 19.22 1.06
CA ALA A 725 6.02 19.98 1.77
C ALA A 725 6.61 21.17 2.54
N LEU A 726 7.79 21.01 3.16
CA LEU A 726 8.53 22.10 3.79
C LEU A 726 9.07 23.14 2.79
N SER A 727 9.37 22.75 1.54
CA SER A 727 9.85 23.69 0.52
C SER A 727 8.82 24.74 0.07
N ILE A 728 7.53 24.55 0.42
CA ILE A 728 6.48 25.56 0.20
C ILE A 728 6.78 26.84 0.99
N PHE A 729 7.50 26.73 2.11
CA PHE A 729 7.99 27.89 2.86
C PHE A 729 9.28 28.39 2.21
N GLU A 730 9.25 29.60 1.62
CA GLU A 730 10.39 30.17 0.87
C GLU A 730 11.70 30.16 1.67
N GLU A 731 11.63 30.45 2.98
CA GLU A 731 12.77 30.43 3.92
C GLU A 731 13.50 29.07 3.98
N LEU A 732 12.79 27.96 3.78
CA LEU A 732 13.30 26.60 3.94
C LEU A 732 13.58 25.91 2.60
N SER A 733 13.19 26.53 1.48
CA SER A 733 13.21 25.92 0.14
C SER A 733 14.60 25.48 -0.33
N GLN A 734 15.62 26.35 -0.14
CA GLN A 734 16.99 26.07 -0.54
C GLN A 734 17.58 24.92 0.29
N SER A 735 17.47 24.99 1.61
CA SER A 735 17.95 23.94 2.52
C SER A 735 17.23 22.61 2.27
N ALA A 736 15.91 22.60 2.09
CA ALA A 736 15.17 21.39 1.78
C ALA A 736 15.63 20.75 0.46
N SER A 737 15.90 21.55 -0.57
CA SER A 737 16.40 21.06 -1.87
C SER A 737 17.78 20.39 -1.75
N THR A 738 18.68 20.94 -0.92
CA THR A 738 19.99 20.32 -0.67
C THR A 738 19.87 18.95 0.02
N VAL A 739 18.98 18.82 1.01
CA VAL A 739 18.74 17.57 1.72
C VAL A 739 18.05 16.54 0.83
N ILE A 740 17.10 16.97 -0.02
CA ILE A 740 16.48 16.11 -1.04
C ILE A 740 17.55 15.53 -1.97
N GLY A 741 18.45 16.37 -2.50
CA GLY A 741 19.55 15.93 -3.36
C GLY A 741 20.45 14.89 -2.70
N PHE A 742 20.78 15.08 -1.42
CA PHE A 742 21.58 14.09 -0.67
C PHE A 742 20.88 12.73 -0.56
N TYR A 743 19.61 12.70 -0.11
CA TYR A 743 18.86 11.45 0.07
C TYR A 743 18.45 10.79 -1.25
N SER A 744 18.41 11.52 -2.38
CA SER A 744 18.11 10.95 -3.70
C SER A 744 19.34 10.36 -4.39
N SER A 745 20.49 11.06 -4.40
CA SER A 745 21.65 10.66 -5.23
C SER A 745 22.92 10.33 -4.46
N SER A 746 23.14 10.91 -3.28
CA SER A 746 24.44 10.81 -2.58
C SER A 746 24.43 9.87 -1.37
N LEU A 747 23.28 9.27 -1.05
CA LEU A 747 23.14 8.36 0.10
C LEU A 747 23.96 7.07 -0.07
N ALA A 748 24.06 6.55 -1.30
CA ALA A 748 24.80 5.33 -1.60
C ALA A 748 26.29 5.45 -1.23
N ASP A 749 26.90 6.59 -1.53
CA ASP A 749 28.31 6.87 -1.24
C ASP A 749 28.59 6.95 0.27
N ALA A 750 27.62 7.46 1.04
CA ALA A 750 27.76 7.67 2.48
C ALA A 750 27.61 6.38 3.30
N VAL A 751 26.75 5.44 2.89
CA VAL A 751 26.46 4.20 3.64
C VAL A 751 27.44 3.04 3.31
N ARG A 752 28.09 3.07 2.13
CA ARG A 752 29.04 2.04 1.62
C ARG A 752 28.44 0.61 1.51
N ALA A 753 29.30 -0.40 1.33
CA ALA A 753 29.10 -1.73 0.69
C ALA A 753 27.89 -2.61 1.06
N ALA A 754 27.10 -2.29 2.09
CA ALA A 754 25.89 -3.02 2.45
C ALA A 754 24.59 -2.24 2.12
N TYR A 755 24.68 -1.07 1.47
CA TYR A 755 23.52 -0.28 1.07
C TYR A 755 22.66 -1.03 0.06
N LYS A 756 21.34 -1.11 0.34
CA LYS A 756 20.36 -1.64 -0.61
C LYS A 756 19.63 -0.46 -1.27
N PRO A 757 19.79 -0.24 -2.58
CA PRO A 757 19.17 0.89 -3.26
C PRO A 757 17.64 0.77 -3.26
N PRO A 758 16.92 1.91 -3.39
CA PRO A 758 15.46 1.91 -3.45
C PRO A 758 14.92 1.04 -4.60
N SER A 759 13.96 0.18 -4.29
CA SER A 759 13.27 -0.65 -5.30
C SER A 759 12.47 0.20 -6.29
N LEU A 760 12.77 0.09 -7.59
CA LEU A 760 12.04 0.82 -8.63
C LEU A 760 10.58 0.42 -8.73
N VAL A 761 10.28 -0.87 -8.52
CA VAL A 761 8.91 -1.39 -8.57
C VAL A 761 8.08 -0.79 -7.44
N PHE A 762 8.66 -0.70 -6.23
CA PHE A 762 7.99 -0.08 -5.09
C PHE A 762 7.68 1.41 -5.34
N ILE A 763 8.65 2.14 -5.90
CA ILE A 763 8.50 3.57 -6.21
C ILE A 763 7.44 3.78 -7.30
N ALA A 764 7.46 2.93 -8.34
CA ALA A 764 6.46 2.95 -9.40
C ALA A 764 5.05 2.68 -8.87
N ARG A 765 4.87 1.74 -7.93
CA ARG A 765 3.58 1.52 -7.24
C ARG A 765 3.12 2.78 -6.51
N CYS A 766 4.02 3.49 -5.83
CA CYS A 766 3.70 4.74 -5.13
C CYS A 766 3.32 5.89 -6.06
N TRP A 767 3.71 5.85 -7.35
CA TRP A 767 3.31 6.86 -8.32
C TRP A 767 1.80 6.81 -8.63
N PHE A 768 1.21 5.62 -8.60
CA PHE A 768 -0.23 5.41 -8.79
C PHE A 768 -1.07 5.78 -7.56
N ASP A 769 -0.45 6.11 -6.44
CA ASP A 769 -1.15 6.59 -5.25
C ASP A 769 -1.86 7.94 -5.54
N GLY A 770 -2.92 8.21 -4.78
CA GLY A 770 -3.84 9.31 -4.98
C GLY A 770 -3.20 10.69 -4.78
N SER A 771 -2.22 10.83 -3.89
CA SER A 771 -1.67 12.16 -3.55
C SER A 771 -0.62 12.66 -4.57
N ASN A 772 -0.79 13.91 -5.02
CA ASN A 772 0.11 14.54 -6.01
C ASN A 772 1.53 14.74 -5.43
N GLU A 773 1.62 15.05 -4.14
CA GLU A 773 2.89 15.22 -3.42
C GLU A 773 3.70 13.92 -3.40
N VAL A 774 3.06 12.77 -3.14
CA VAL A 774 3.73 11.47 -3.17
C VAL A 774 4.19 11.13 -4.58
N ARG A 775 3.34 11.37 -5.59
CA ARG A 775 3.70 11.13 -6.99
C ARG A 775 4.94 11.92 -7.43
N GLN A 776 5.02 13.19 -7.05
CA GLN A 776 6.16 14.05 -7.39
C GLN A 776 7.44 13.65 -6.66
N ALA A 777 7.34 13.17 -5.41
CA ALA A 777 8.49 12.66 -4.66
C ALA A 777 8.96 11.30 -5.22
N ALA A 778 8.03 10.41 -5.53
CA ALA A 778 8.30 9.13 -6.18
C ALA A 778 9.01 9.35 -7.52
N ARG A 779 8.60 10.37 -8.29
CA ARG A 779 9.28 10.74 -9.54
C ARG A 779 10.74 11.15 -9.34
N ILE A 780 11.06 12.01 -8.37
CA ILE A 780 12.45 12.40 -8.09
C ILE A 780 13.30 11.18 -7.71
N LEU A 781 12.76 10.33 -6.83
CA LEU A 781 13.46 9.14 -6.38
C LEU A 781 13.65 8.12 -7.52
N PHE A 782 12.64 7.97 -8.39
CA PHE A 782 12.70 7.13 -9.57
C PHE A 782 13.77 7.60 -10.55
N ASP A 783 13.80 8.90 -10.87
CA ASP A 783 14.79 9.48 -11.78
C ASP A 783 16.22 9.31 -11.25
N ALA A 784 16.42 9.54 -9.95
CA ALA A 784 17.71 9.35 -9.31
C ALA A 784 18.13 7.88 -9.31
N ALA A 785 17.20 6.95 -9.07
CA ALA A 785 17.46 5.53 -9.11
C ALA A 785 17.76 5.04 -10.54
N ALA A 786 16.98 5.49 -11.54
CA ALA A 786 17.18 5.16 -12.96
C ALA A 786 18.52 5.70 -13.50
N ALA A 787 18.92 6.90 -13.08
CA ALA A 787 20.23 7.45 -13.40
C ALA A 787 21.39 6.64 -12.80
N GLY A 788 21.18 6.03 -11.62
CA GLY A 788 22.19 5.22 -10.92
C GLY A 788 22.33 3.76 -11.39
N MET A 789 21.42 3.26 -12.24
CA MET A 789 21.44 1.86 -12.69
C MET A 789 22.59 1.55 -13.65
N THR A 790 23.06 0.31 -13.61
CA THR A 790 23.94 -0.24 -14.67
C THR A 790 23.13 -0.65 -15.91
N ASP A 791 23.80 -0.81 -17.05
CA ASP A 791 23.14 -1.23 -18.29
C ASP A 791 22.60 -2.67 -18.19
N ASP A 792 23.30 -3.56 -17.47
CA ASP A 792 22.86 -4.94 -17.23
C ASP A 792 21.59 -5.01 -16.37
N GLU A 793 21.53 -4.23 -15.29
CA GLU A 793 20.33 -4.12 -14.45
C GLU A 793 19.15 -3.55 -15.25
N THR A 794 19.41 -2.57 -16.12
CA THR A 794 18.38 -1.99 -16.99
C THR A 794 17.82 -3.07 -17.92
N ASN A 795 18.67 -3.84 -18.59
CA ASN A 795 18.23 -4.93 -19.47
C ASN A 795 17.44 -6.01 -18.72
N ALA A 796 17.90 -6.43 -17.54
CA ALA A 796 17.20 -7.43 -16.72
C ALA A 796 15.80 -6.95 -16.30
N THR A 797 15.66 -5.68 -15.93
CA THR A 797 14.34 -5.11 -15.61
C THR A 797 13.43 -5.03 -16.83
N VAL A 798 13.96 -4.65 -18.00
CA VAL A 798 13.16 -4.58 -19.24
C VAL A 798 12.70 -5.97 -19.67
N GLU A 799 13.56 -6.98 -19.61
CA GLU A 799 13.19 -8.37 -19.94
C GLU A 799 12.09 -8.92 -19.05
N ALA A 800 12.12 -8.60 -17.75
CA ALA A 800 11.10 -9.03 -16.80
C ALA A 800 9.72 -8.41 -17.08
N TRP A 801 9.67 -7.15 -17.52
CA TRP A 801 8.42 -6.38 -17.62
C TRP A 801 7.88 -6.19 -19.06
N GLN A 802 8.70 -6.35 -20.10
CA GLN A 802 8.28 -6.11 -21.49
C GLN A 802 7.08 -6.97 -21.93
N HIS A 803 6.97 -8.20 -21.43
CA HIS A 803 5.88 -9.11 -21.78
C HIS A 803 4.52 -8.67 -21.20
N GLN A 804 4.54 -7.82 -20.17
CA GLN A 804 3.34 -7.31 -19.49
C GLN A 804 2.88 -5.94 -20.04
N LEU A 805 3.42 -5.48 -21.18
CA LEU A 805 3.00 -4.22 -21.78
C LEU A 805 1.51 -4.25 -22.20
N PRO A 806 0.75 -3.15 -22.01
CA PRO A 806 -0.69 -3.11 -22.29
C PRO A 806 -1.08 -3.52 -23.72
N PHE A 807 -0.24 -3.21 -24.70
CA PHE A 807 -0.50 -3.58 -26.10
C PHE A 807 -0.52 -5.11 -26.34
N LEU A 808 0.26 -5.87 -25.58
CA LEU A 808 0.41 -7.32 -25.75
C LEU A 808 -0.65 -8.13 -24.98
N GLN A 809 -1.42 -7.49 -24.10
CA GLN A 809 -2.33 -8.14 -23.16
C GLN A 809 -3.80 -8.14 -23.65
N PRO A 810 -4.60 -9.16 -23.27
CA PRO A 810 -6.01 -9.25 -23.65
C PRO A 810 -6.83 -8.10 -23.03
N THR A 811 -7.94 -7.71 -23.68
CA THR A 811 -8.72 -6.49 -23.38
C THR A 811 -9.11 -6.31 -21.90
N ILE A 812 -9.41 -7.39 -21.19
CA ILE A 812 -9.80 -7.36 -19.77
C ILE A 812 -8.61 -7.02 -18.85
N GLN A 813 -7.38 -7.37 -19.23
CA GLN A 813 -6.18 -7.15 -18.43
C GLN A 813 -5.47 -5.83 -18.76
N LYS A 814 -5.90 -5.11 -19.81
CA LYS A 814 -5.29 -3.83 -20.24
C LYS A 814 -5.39 -2.72 -19.19
N GLU A 815 -6.41 -2.78 -18.33
CA GLU A 815 -6.62 -1.84 -17.22
C GLU A 815 -6.04 -2.35 -15.89
N SER A 816 -5.35 -3.49 -15.90
CA SER A 816 -4.75 -3.99 -14.67
C SER A 816 -3.64 -3.03 -14.18
N PRO A 817 -3.48 -2.88 -12.85
CA PRO A 817 -2.40 -2.06 -12.30
C PRO A 817 -1.02 -2.60 -12.68
N VAL A 818 -0.90 -3.90 -12.93
CA VAL A 818 0.34 -4.57 -13.34
C VAL A 818 0.77 -4.14 -14.74
N THR A 819 -0.15 -4.06 -15.70
CA THR A 819 0.16 -3.60 -17.06
C THR A 819 0.50 -2.11 -17.11
N ALA A 820 -0.15 -1.30 -16.26
CA ALA A 820 0.19 0.11 -16.11
C ALA A 820 1.57 0.29 -15.47
N LEU A 821 1.93 -0.52 -14.47
CA LEU A 821 3.27 -0.56 -13.88
C LEU A 821 4.34 -0.95 -14.90
N ALA A 822 4.08 -1.96 -15.73
CA ALA A 822 4.99 -2.36 -16.80
C ALA A 822 5.26 -1.20 -17.77
N LEU A 823 4.21 -0.49 -18.19
CA LEU A 823 4.36 0.70 -19.04
C LEU A 823 5.12 1.83 -18.33
N PHE A 824 4.86 2.04 -17.04
CA PHE A 824 5.58 3.03 -16.24
C PHE A 824 7.08 2.74 -16.22
N LEU A 825 7.47 1.52 -15.85
CA LEU A 825 8.88 1.11 -15.74
C LEU A 825 9.58 1.16 -17.09
N CYS A 826 9.08 0.41 -18.08
CA CYS A 826 9.70 0.32 -19.39
C CYS A 826 9.68 1.67 -20.13
N GLY A 827 8.59 2.44 -20.01
CA GLY A 827 8.43 3.73 -20.68
C GLY A 827 9.39 4.80 -20.16
N HIS A 828 9.58 4.90 -18.84
CA HIS A 828 10.51 5.88 -18.27
C HIS A 828 11.98 5.49 -18.53
N LEU A 829 12.33 4.20 -18.38
CA LEU A 829 13.67 3.72 -18.71
C LEU A 829 13.99 3.94 -20.20
N ALA A 830 13.04 3.69 -21.09
CA ALA A 830 13.21 3.94 -22.53
C ALA A 830 13.31 5.43 -22.86
N ALA A 831 12.68 6.33 -22.09
CA ALA A 831 12.81 7.77 -22.30
C ALA A 831 14.22 8.29 -21.97
N GLU A 832 14.91 7.68 -21.01
CA GLU A 832 16.27 8.08 -20.60
C GLU A 832 17.37 7.33 -21.38
N ARG A 833 17.21 6.01 -21.58
CA ARG A 833 18.23 5.14 -22.19
C ARG A 833 17.71 4.37 -23.40
N TRP A 834 17.11 5.08 -24.36
CA TRP A 834 16.51 4.49 -25.56
C TRP A 834 17.45 3.58 -26.39
N SER A 835 18.77 3.78 -26.31
CA SER A 835 19.76 3.00 -27.06
C SER A 835 19.86 1.53 -26.63
N LEU A 836 19.45 1.20 -25.41
CA LEU A 836 19.49 -0.17 -24.88
C LEU A 836 18.28 -1.01 -25.33
N PHE A 837 17.25 -0.39 -25.90
CA PHE A 837 15.99 -1.07 -26.22
C PHE A 837 15.97 -1.58 -27.66
N SER A 838 15.32 -2.73 -27.86
CA SER A 838 15.06 -3.26 -29.20
C SER A 838 14.00 -2.42 -29.94
N ALA A 839 14.10 -2.34 -31.27
CA ALA A 839 13.12 -1.61 -32.08
C ALA A 839 11.69 -2.15 -31.95
N SER A 840 11.52 -3.46 -31.67
CA SER A 840 10.22 -4.07 -31.37
C SER A 840 9.65 -3.58 -30.04
N THR A 841 10.45 -3.62 -28.97
CA THR A 841 10.02 -3.18 -27.63
C THR A 841 9.64 -1.69 -27.65
N MET A 842 10.40 -0.86 -28.38
CA MET A 842 10.09 0.56 -28.55
C MET A 842 8.75 0.81 -29.26
N LYS A 843 8.45 0.00 -30.28
CA LYS A 843 7.16 0.06 -30.99
C LYS A 843 6.01 -0.36 -30.08
N ASP A 844 6.20 -1.38 -29.25
CA ASP A 844 5.17 -1.88 -28.33
C ASP A 844 4.91 -0.91 -27.16
N ILE A 845 5.95 -0.28 -26.62
CA ILE A 845 5.83 0.81 -25.63
C ILE A 845 5.06 1.97 -26.25
N SER A 846 5.48 2.44 -27.42
CA SER A 846 4.83 3.57 -28.08
C SER A 846 3.34 3.27 -28.31
N LYS A 847 2.99 2.07 -28.81
CA LYS A 847 1.58 1.70 -29.04
C LYS A 847 0.78 1.63 -27.75
N SER A 848 1.39 1.18 -26.67
CA SER A 848 0.76 1.16 -25.34
C SER A 848 0.48 2.58 -24.82
N ILE A 849 1.39 3.54 -25.06
CA ILE A 849 1.16 4.96 -24.75
C ILE A 849 -0.03 5.50 -25.54
N SER A 850 -0.08 5.23 -26.86
CA SER A 850 -1.19 5.66 -27.71
C SER A 850 -2.52 5.06 -27.25
N LEU A 851 -2.55 3.79 -26.84
CA LEU A 851 -3.75 3.13 -26.34
C LEU A 851 -4.36 3.86 -25.14
N TYR A 852 -3.56 4.16 -24.11
CA TYR A 852 -4.06 4.88 -22.93
C TYR A 852 -4.41 6.33 -23.22
N LEU A 853 -3.71 6.99 -24.15
CA LEU A 853 -3.99 8.38 -24.51
C LEU A 853 -5.36 8.53 -25.19
N HIS A 854 -5.75 7.57 -26.03
CA HIS A 854 -7.03 7.61 -26.77
C HIS A 854 -8.23 7.12 -25.96
N ASP A 855 -8.05 6.29 -24.93
CA ASP A 855 -9.15 5.71 -24.17
C ASP A 855 -9.75 6.68 -23.13
N GLU A 856 -10.98 7.17 -23.38
CA GLU A 856 -11.67 8.18 -22.54
C GLU A 856 -11.92 7.78 -21.11
N HIS A 857 -12.00 6.50 -20.82
CA HIS A 857 -12.34 5.99 -19.49
C HIS A 857 -11.12 5.50 -18.71
N SER A 858 -9.94 5.48 -19.34
CA SER A 858 -8.73 4.96 -18.71
C SER A 858 -8.22 5.85 -17.59
N ILE A 859 -8.09 5.26 -16.39
CA ILE A 859 -7.48 5.87 -15.21
C ILE A 859 -6.01 6.22 -15.46
N TYR A 860 -5.33 5.51 -16.37
CA TYR A 860 -3.88 5.66 -16.63
C TYR A 860 -3.54 6.69 -17.71
N ARG A 861 -4.49 7.52 -18.15
CA ARG A 861 -4.22 8.64 -19.07
C ARG A 861 -3.12 9.56 -18.60
N VAL A 862 -3.07 9.83 -17.31
CA VAL A 862 -2.03 10.66 -16.67
C VAL A 862 -0.62 10.07 -16.90
N LEU A 863 -0.49 8.75 -16.94
CA LEU A 863 0.78 8.09 -17.23
C LEU A 863 1.22 8.33 -18.67
N ALA A 864 0.30 8.15 -19.62
CA ALA A 864 0.58 8.37 -21.03
C ALA A 864 1.00 9.83 -21.29
N VAL A 865 0.28 10.80 -20.71
CA VAL A 865 0.61 12.23 -20.81
C VAL A 865 2.01 12.53 -20.24
N ASP A 866 2.38 11.91 -19.12
CA ASP A 866 3.70 12.12 -18.51
C ASP A 866 4.82 11.55 -19.39
N LEU A 867 4.64 10.33 -19.91
CA LEU A 867 5.58 9.71 -20.84
C LEU A 867 5.74 10.51 -22.15
N CYS A 868 4.64 11.10 -22.66
CA CYS A 868 4.69 12.00 -23.80
C CYS A 868 5.50 13.26 -23.49
N SER A 869 5.44 13.80 -22.28
CA SER A 869 6.19 15.02 -21.93
C SER A 869 7.70 14.82 -22.00
N ARG A 870 8.22 13.67 -21.55
CA ARG A 870 9.66 13.37 -21.48
C ARG A 870 10.23 12.74 -22.74
N GLY A 871 9.58 11.69 -23.24
CA GLY A 871 10.11 10.86 -24.30
C GLY A 871 9.62 11.23 -25.70
N PHE A 872 8.98 12.39 -25.91
CA PHE A 872 8.38 12.75 -27.21
C PHE A 872 9.34 12.56 -28.40
N HIS A 873 10.60 12.97 -28.23
CA HIS A 873 11.63 12.85 -29.25
C HIS A 873 11.95 11.40 -29.64
N VAL A 874 11.70 10.45 -28.73
CA VAL A 874 11.84 9.01 -28.95
C VAL A 874 10.57 8.44 -29.61
N TRP A 875 9.40 8.74 -29.05
CA TRP A 875 8.13 8.17 -29.50
C TRP A 875 7.71 8.61 -30.90
N GLN A 876 8.07 9.83 -31.31
CA GLN A 876 7.71 10.41 -32.62
C GLN A 876 8.22 9.60 -33.83
N HIS A 877 9.22 8.73 -33.66
CA HIS A 877 9.77 7.92 -34.74
C HIS A 877 9.00 6.61 -34.96
N HIS A 878 8.20 6.18 -33.98
CA HIS A 878 7.50 4.89 -33.99
C HIS A 878 5.98 5.03 -34.15
N ILE A 879 5.43 6.23 -33.92
CA ILE A 879 4.00 6.56 -33.99
C ILE A 879 3.79 7.91 -34.67
N ASP A 880 2.58 8.13 -35.18
CA ASP A 880 2.16 9.45 -35.68
C ASP A 880 2.20 10.50 -34.56
N ALA A 881 3.24 11.35 -34.62
CA ALA A 881 3.45 12.45 -33.69
C ALA A 881 2.32 13.49 -33.73
N LEU A 882 1.62 13.64 -34.87
CA LEU A 882 0.51 14.56 -35.01
C LEU A 882 -0.70 14.09 -34.18
N GLU A 883 -0.97 12.79 -34.19
CA GLU A 883 -2.08 12.18 -33.43
C GLU A 883 -1.87 12.31 -31.91
N ILE A 884 -0.64 12.11 -31.43
CA ILE A 884 -0.27 12.35 -30.02
C ILE A 884 -0.46 13.82 -29.63
N LEU A 885 -0.05 14.76 -30.49
CA LEU A 885 -0.24 16.19 -30.22
C LEU A 885 -1.73 16.56 -30.19
N ARG A 886 -2.53 16.05 -31.13
CA ARG A 886 -3.98 16.33 -31.19
C ARG A 886 -4.73 15.84 -29.96
N SER A 887 -4.39 14.64 -29.48
CA SER A 887 -4.98 14.09 -28.25
C SER A 887 -4.56 14.87 -27.00
N LEU A 888 -3.28 15.27 -26.87
CA LEU A 888 -2.83 16.17 -25.81
C LEU A 888 -3.54 17.53 -25.85
N ILE A 889 -3.74 18.09 -27.04
CA ILE A 889 -4.46 19.36 -27.25
C ILE A 889 -5.90 19.23 -26.75
N SER A 890 -6.60 18.16 -27.14
CA SER A 890 -7.97 17.87 -26.68
C SER A 890 -8.05 17.74 -25.15
N LEU A 891 -7.10 17.02 -24.54
CA LEU A 891 -7.06 16.83 -23.08
C LEU A 891 -6.81 18.15 -22.34
N ALA A 892 -5.93 19.01 -22.86
CA ALA A 892 -5.58 20.28 -22.23
C ALA A 892 -6.75 21.29 -22.17
N THR A 893 -7.68 21.21 -23.11
CA THR A 893 -8.85 22.11 -23.25
C THR A 893 -10.16 21.51 -22.78
N SER A 894 -10.19 20.20 -22.50
CA SER A 894 -11.36 19.54 -21.94
C SER A 894 -11.85 20.30 -20.68
N THR A 895 -13.06 20.85 -20.77
CA THR A 895 -13.68 21.72 -19.76
C THR A 895 -14.44 20.93 -18.70
N LYS A 896 -14.35 19.59 -18.73
CA LYS A 896 -14.92 18.74 -17.68
C LYS A 896 -14.23 19.13 -16.37
N LYS A 897 -14.97 19.83 -15.51
CA LYS A 897 -14.63 20.08 -14.11
C LYS A 897 -14.63 18.74 -13.38
N GLU A 898 -13.70 17.84 -13.69
CA GLU A 898 -13.33 16.73 -12.83
C GLU A 898 -12.54 17.31 -11.65
N ALA A 899 -13.25 18.11 -10.84
CA ALA A 899 -12.73 18.81 -9.68
C ALA A 899 -12.63 17.90 -8.45
N ILE A 900 -12.66 16.58 -8.63
CA ILE A 900 -12.68 15.61 -7.52
C ILE A 900 -11.69 14.45 -7.72
N SER A 901 -11.19 14.19 -8.94
CA SER A 901 -10.11 13.22 -9.12
C SER A 901 -8.76 13.88 -8.86
N ALA A 902 -7.95 13.29 -7.99
CA ALA A 902 -6.60 13.76 -7.65
C ALA A 902 -5.62 13.73 -8.84
N GLN A 903 -6.04 13.20 -9.99
CA GLN A 903 -5.30 13.16 -11.24
C GLN A 903 -6.03 14.00 -12.29
N ASN A 904 -5.76 15.30 -12.36
CA ASN A 904 -6.31 16.16 -13.42
C ASN A 904 -5.42 16.05 -14.68
N PRO A 905 -5.83 15.29 -15.72
CA PRO A 905 -5.02 15.11 -16.92
C PRO A 905 -4.83 16.43 -17.70
N GLY A 906 -5.77 17.36 -17.62
CA GLY A 906 -5.73 18.61 -18.39
C GLY A 906 -4.60 19.55 -17.97
N ALA A 907 -4.33 19.68 -16.67
CA ALA A 907 -3.23 20.50 -16.18
C ALA A 907 -1.86 19.92 -16.59
N GLN A 908 -1.72 18.59 -16.50
CA GLN A 908 -0.51 17.90 -16.94
C GLN A 908 -0.32 17.96 -18.46
N ALA A 909 -1.40 17.80 -19.23
CA ALA A 909 -1.36 17.94 -20.69
C ALA A 909 -0.87 19.33 -21.11
N ARG A 910 -1.32 20.41 -20.46
CA ARG A 910 -0.81 21.78 -20.71
C ARG A 910 0.69 21.89 -20.44
N SER A 911 1.18 21.29 -19.34
CA SER A 911 2.62 21.28 -19.05
C SER A 911 3.42 20.45 -20.07
N ALA A 912 2.88 19.30 -20.50
CA ALA A 912 3.50 18.47 -21.53
C ALA A 912 3.60 19.23 -22.86
N ILE A 913 2.54 19.94 -23.27
CA ILE A 913 2.55 20.78 -24.48
C ILE A 913 3.60 21.90 -24.39
N LEU A 914 3.74 22.55 -23.22
CA LEU A 914 4.79 23.57 -23.03
C LEU A 914 6.20 22.99 -23.12
N HIS A 915 6.41 21.75 -22.72
CA HIS A 915 7.68 21.06 -22.82
C HIS A 915 7.98 20.61 -24.26
N ILE A 916 7.00 20.00 -24.93
CA ILE A 916 7.12 19.53 -26.31
C ILE A 916 7.33 20.71 -27.27
N SER A 917 6.58 21.80 -27.11
CA SER A 917 6.73 23.01 -27.94
C SER A 917 8.10 23.68 -27.80
N ALA A 918 8.73 23.58 -26.63
CA ALA A 918 10.09 24.07 -26.40
C ALA A 918 11.17 23.14 -26.99
N THR A 919 10.94 21.83 -26.99
CA THR A 919 11.92 20.84 -27.46
C THR A 919 11.87 20.66 -28.98
N ASN A 920 10.67 20.61 -29.57
CA ASN A 920 10.45 20.39 -31.00
C ASN A 920 9.47 21.42 -31.59
N THR A 921 9.94 22.66 -31.71
CA THR A 921 9.11 23.79 -32.16
C THR A 921 8.65 23.64 -33.62
N THR A 922 9.45 23.05 -34.52
CA THR A 922 9.12 22.98 -35.96
C THR A 922 7.93 22.05 -36.22
N LEU A 923 7.94 20.85 -35.65
CA LEU A 923 6.85 19.89 -35.78
C LEU A 923 5.58 20.47 -35.15
N PHE A 924 5.69 20.96 -33.91
CA PHE A 924 4.55 21.50 -33.17
C PHE A 924 3.86 22.67 -33.90
N MET A 925 4.65 23.61 -34.47
CA MET A 925 4.09 24.76 -35.19
C MET A 925 3.46 24.36 -36.52
N THR A 926 4.00 23.33 -37.18
CA THR A 926 3.40 22.77 -38.39
C THR A 926 2.06 22.13 -38.07
N THR A 927 1.97 21.36 -36.98
CA THR A 927 0.71 20.77 -36.49
C THR A 927 -0.32 21.84 -36.16
N LEU A 928 0.04 22.87 -35.39
CA LEU A 928 -0.86 23.98 -35.08
C LEU A 928 -1.38 24.68 -36.34
N GLY A 929 -0.49 25.00 -37.28
CA GLY A 929 -0.89 25.65 -38.54
C GLY A 929 -1.83 24.79 -39.37
N LEU A 930 -1.53 23.49 -39.49
CA LEU A 930 -2.37 22.53 -40.23
C LEU A 930 -3.73 22.33 -39.55
N ASP A 931 -3.79 22.16 -38.24
CA ASP A 931 -5.04 21.89 -37.52
C ASP A 931 -5.93 23.15 -37.43
N ILE A 932 -5.36 24.36 -37.50
CA ILE A 932 -6.16 25.61 -37.63
C ILE A 932 -6.76 25.74 -39.03
N LEU A 933 -6.00 25.39 -40.08
CA LEU A 933 -6.43 25.54 -41.47
C LEU A 933 -7.37 24.40 -41.92
N ASN A 934 -7.02 23.16 -41.58
CA ASN A 934 -7.69 21.93 -41.94
C ASN A 934 -8.11 21.14 -40.68
N PRO A 935 -9.10 21.65 -39.92
CA PRO A 935 -9.55 20.99 -38.70
C PRO A 935 -10.30 19.69 -39.01
N VAL A 936 -10.10 18.68 -38.15
CA VAL A 936 -10.92 17.44 -38.17
C VAL A 936 -12.34 17.72 -37.67
N ASP A 937 -12.45 18.57 -36.65
CA ASP A 937 -13.72 18.99 -36.03
C ASP A 937 -13.65 20.45 -35.56
N THR A 938 -14.81 21.10 -35.46
CA THR A 938 -14.97 22.48 -34.99
C THR A 938 -14.52 22.66 -33.54
N GLU A 939 -14.82 21.71 -32.66
CA GLU A 939 -14.37 21.71 -31.26
C GLU A 939 -12.85 21.51 -31.15
N HIS A 940 -12.27 20.69 -32.03
CA HIS A 940 -10.82 20.53 -32.11
C HIS A 940 -10.15 21.84 -32.53
N ARG A 941 -10.68 22.53 -33.54
CA ARG A 941 -10.17 23.84 -33.99
C ARG A 941 -10.18 24.88 -32.86
N LYS A 942 -11.29 24.94 -32.12
CA LYS A 942 -11.44 25.81 -30.95
C LYS A 942 -10.42 25.48 -29.87
N SER A 943 -10.19 24.20 -29.59
CA SER A 943 -9.18 23.73 -28.63
C SER A 943 -7.76 24.15 -29.01
N VAL A 944 -7.39 23.98 -30.28
CA VAL A 944 -6.08 24.41 -30.83
C VAL A 944 -5.88 25.92 -30.63
N LEU A 945 -6.91 26.73 -30.91
CA LEU A 945 -6.86 28.18 -30.73
C LEU A 945 -6.76 28.60 -29.26
N GLN A 946 -7.48 27.93 -28.36
CA GLN A 946 -7.35 28.17 -26.92
C GLN A 946 -5.92 27.88 -26.41
N ILE A 947 -5.28 26.83 -26.92
CA ILE A 947 -3.88 26.51 -26.59
C ILE A 947 -2.92 27.55 -27.18
N LEU A 948 -3.17 28.04 -28.39
CA LEU A 948 -2.41 29.15 -28.95
C LEU A 948 -2.50 30.40 -28.05
N ALA A 949 -3.70 30.75 -27.60
CA ALA A 949 -3.90 31.86 -26.65
C ALA A 949 -3.15 31.63 -25.33
N PHE A 950 -3.16 30.40 -24.81
CA PHE A 950 -2.41 30.01 -23.62
C PHE A 950 -0.89 30.12 -23.81
N LEU A 951 -0.36 29.70 -24.97
CA LEU A 951 1.07 29.77 -25.30
C LEU A 951 1.55 31.22 -25.42
N ILE A 952 0.78 32.10 -26.06
CA ILE A 952 1.11 33.53 -26.16
C ILE A 952 1.27 34.15 -24.76
N ARG A 953 0.44 33.73 -23.79
CA ARG A 953 0.49 34.22 -22.41
C ARG A 953 1.66 33.67 -21.60
N LYS A 954 1.97 32.37 -21.74
CA LYS A 954 2.95 31.67 -20.87
C LYS A 954 4.36 31.62 -21.44
N ARG A 955 4.51 31.45 -22.76
CA ARG A 955 5.81 31.33 -23.45
C ARG A 955 5.76 31.96 -24.85
N PRO A 956 5.67 33.29 -24.97
CA PRO A 956 5.59 33.97 -26.28
C PRO A 956 6.81 33.73 -27.18
N MET A 957 7.99 33.49 -26.61
CA MET A 957 9.25 33.30 -27.37
C MET A 957 9.19 32.13 -28.35
N VAL A 958 8.50 31.05 -27.98
CA VAL A 958 8.38 29.84 -28.82
C VAL A 958 7.65 30.14 -30.14
N LEU A 959 6.75 31.14 -30.12
CA LEU A 959 5.91 31.49 -31.26
C LEU A 959 6.55 32.53 -32.19
N HIS A 960 7.53 33.30 -31.71
CA HIS A 960 8.18 34.39 -32.44
C HIS A 960 8.62 34.03 -33.88
N PRO A 961 9.35 32.91 -34.13
CA PRO A 961 9.89 32.64 -35.47
C PRO A 961 8.85 32.30 -36.54
N ASN A 962 7.69 31.77 -36.15
CA ASN A 962 6.64 31.33 -37.07
C ASN A 962 5.35 32.17 -36.92
N LEU A 963 5.45 33.32 -36.26
CA LEU A 963 4.31 34.20 -35.98
C LEU A 963 3.53 34.60 -37.25
N PRO A 964 4.16 34.98 -38.38
CA PRO A 964 3.42 35.33 -39.60
C PRO A 964 2.53 34.20 -40.12
N LYS A 965 3.06 32.96 -40.14
CA LYS A 965 2.32 31.78 -40.62
C LYS A 965 1.14 31.45 -39.71
N LEU A 966 1.32 31.57 -38.40
CA LEU A 966 0.24 31.38 -37.44
C LEU A 966 -0.83 32.46 -37.55
N MET A 967 -0.44 33.73 -37.70
CA MET A 967 -1.39 34.82 -37.88
C MET A 967 -2.17 34.69 -39.18
N GLU A 968 -1.53 34.22 -40.26
CA GLU A 968 -2.25 33.87 -41.49
C GLU A 968 -3.32 32.80 -41.25
N ALA A 969 -2.98 31.74 -40.50
CA ALA A 969 -3.93 30.68 -40.17
C ALA A 969 -5.09 31.19 -39.31
N VAL A 970 -4.80 32.03 -38.30
CA VAL A 970 -5.83 32.66 -37.45
C VAL A 970 -6.72 33.59 -38.26
N VAL A 971 -6.17 34.42 -39.15
CA VAL A 971 -6.96 35.31 -40.02
C VAL A 971 -7.85 34.51 -40.96
N LYS A 972 -7.30 33.47 -41.62
CA LYS A 972 -8.10 32.57 -42.48
C LYS A 972 -9.18 31.81 -41.72
N SER A 973 -9.01 31.59 -40.41
CA SER A 973 -10.06 31.00 -39.59
C SER A 973 -11.30 31.87 -39.44
N LEU A 974 -11.17 33.17 -39.73
CA LEU A 974 -12.24 34.15 -39.75
C LEU A 974 -12.85 34.35 -41.14
N ASP A 975 -12.68 33.42 -42.08
CA ASP A 975 -13.23 33.54 -43.43
C ASP A 975 -14.76 33.80 -43.40
N PRO A 976 -15.25 34.92 -43.96
CA PRO A 976 -16.69 35.21 -44.02
C PRO A 976 -17.49 34.20 -44.84
N ASN A 977 -16.84 33.42 -45.72
CA ASN A 977 -17.52 32.39 -46.52
C ASN A 977 -17.91 31.14 -45.70
N SER A 978 -17.34 30.96 -44.50
CA SER A 978 -17.60 29.81 -43.63
C SER A 978 -18.23 30.25 -42.30
N THR A 979 -19.52 30.60 -42.34
CA THR A 979 -20.24 31.22 -41.21
C THR A 979 -20.25 30.36 -39.93
N THR A 980 -20.53 29.06 -40.05
CA THR A 980 -20.58 28.13 -38.90
C THR A 980 -19.23 28.01 -38.19
N ASN A 981 -18.15 27.85 -38.94
CA ASN A 981 -16.80 27.75 -38.40
C ASN A 981 -16.30 29.08 -37.83
N ARG A 982 -16.72 30.19 -38.43
CA ARG A 982 -16.37 31.54 -37.99
C ARG A 982 -17.03 31.85 -36.65
N ASP A 983 -18.34 31.60 -36.50
CA ASP A 983 -19.08 31.92 -35.29
C ASP A 983 -18.55 31.15 -34.06
N ALA A 984 -18.16 29.88 -34.24
CA ALA A 984 -17.60 29.06 -33.16
C ALA A 984 -16.23 29.55 -32.64
N VAL A 985 -15.48 30.27 -33.48
CA VAL A 985 -14.08 30.65 -33.24
C VAL A 985 -13.90 32.14 -32.98
N LEU A 986 -14.87 32.98 -33.37
CA LEU A 986 -14.78 34.44 -33.39
C LEU A 986 -14.26 35.03 -32.07
N ASP A 987 -14.83 34.62 -30.94
CA ASP A 987 -14.44 35.11 -29.61
C ASP A 987 -12.99 34.75 -29.28
N THR A 988 -12.61 33.51 -29.55
CA THR A 988 -11.25 32.99 -29.25
C THR A 988 -10.21 33.63 -30.16
N ALA A 989 -10.50 33.77 -31.46
CA ALA A 989 -9.62 34.43 -32.42
C ALA A 989 -9.45 35.91 -32.11
N THR A 990 -10.51 36.60 -31.69
CA THR A 990 -10.44 38.02 -31.27
C THR A 990 -9.59 38.19 -30.02
N GLU A 991 -9.72 37.28 -29.04
CA GLU A 991 -8.87 37.25 -27.85
C GLU A 991 -7.40 37.02 -28.20
N ILE A 992 -7.11 36.09 -29.12
CA ILE A 992 -5.75 35.83 -29.62
C ILE A 992 -5.17 37.09 -30.26
N LEU A 993 -5.88 37.72 -31.21
CA LEU A 993 -5.39 38.91 -31.90
C LEU A 993 -5.08 40.05 -30.92
N LYS A 994 -5.97 40.29 -29.95
CA LYS A 994 -5.74 41.26 -28.88
C LYS A 994 -4.51 40.94 -28.04
N GLN A 995 -4.31 39.65 -27.70
CA GLN A 995 -3.18 39.22 -26.90
C GLN A 995 -1.85 39.30 -27.70
N VAL A 996 -1.85 38.94 -28.98
CA VAL A 996 -0.67 39.02 -29.86
C VAL A 996 -0.21 40.46 -30.01
N VAL A 997 -1.12 41.39 -30.34
CA VAL A 997 -0.78 42.83 -30.48
C VAL A 997 -0.21 43.40 -29.18
N LYS A 998 -0.69 42.95 -28.01
CA LYS A 998 -0.14 43.37 -26.72
C LYS A 998 1.25 42.78 -26.44
N THR A 999 1.52 41.57 -26.91
CA THR A 999 2.71 40.79 -26.53
C THR A 999 3.87 40.97 -27.52
N PHE A 1000 3.57 41.18 -28.80
CA PHE A 1000 4.56 41.29 -29.87
C PHE A 1000 4.54 42.70 -30.49
N PRO A 1001 5.59 43.51 -30.32
CA PRO A 1001 5.68 44.86 -30.87
C PRO A 1001 5.81 44.89 -32.40
N ASN A 1002 6.17 43.77 -33.04
CA ASN A 1002 6.20 43.64 -34.50
C ASN A 1002 4.82 43.29 -35.10
N VAL A 1003 3.77 43.30 -34.30
CA VAL A 1003 2.38 43.15 -34.75
C VAL A 1003 1.55 44.34 -34.27
N ASP A 1004 0.77 44.94 -35.16
CA ASP A 1004 -0.15 46.02 -34.80
C ASP A 1004 -1.49 45.88 -35.52
N PHE A 1005 -2.55 46.40 -34.88
CA PHE A 1005 -3.92 46.32 -35.37
C PHE A 1005 -4.62 47.67 -35.35
N HIS A 1006 -5.10 48.10 -36.51
CA HIS A 1006 -5.88 49.32 -36.64
C HIS A 1006 -7.38 49.04 -36.60
N MET A 1007 -8.03 49.41 -35.48
CA MET A 1007 -9.43 49.10 -35.15
C MET A 1007 -10.44 49.54 -36.22
N SER A 1008 -10.31 50.76 -36.76
CA SER A 1008 -11.34 51.33 -37.65
C SER A 1008 -11.28 50.77 -39.07
N THR A 1009 -10.07 50.55 -39.60
CA THR A 1009 -9.90 49.93 -40.92
C THR A 1009 -9.86 48.41 -40.88
N GLN A 1010 -9.83 47.80 -39.69
CA GLN A 1010 -9.75 46.34 -39.49
C GLN A 1010 -8.53 45.72 -40.19
N ARG A 1011 -7.38 46.39 -40.11
CA ARG A 1011 -6.13 45.95 -40.75
C ARG A 1011 -5.14 45.48 -39.71
N LEU A 1012 -4.52 44.34 -39.97
CA LEU A 1012 -3.48 43.74 -39.13
C LEU A 1012 -2.15 43.74 -39.91
N SER A 1013 -1.11 44.30 -39.31
CA SER A 1013 0.26 44.20 -39.83
C SER A 1013 1.06 43.22 -39.00
N VAL A 1014 1.75 42.28 -39.66
CA VAL A 1014 2.61 41.29 -39.00
C VAL A 1014 4.00 41.33 -39.63
N GLY A 1015 5.01 41.68 -38.84
CA GLY A 1015 6.41 41.65 -39.26
C GLY A 1015 6.97 40.23 -39.27
N SER A 1016 7.80 39.91 -40.26
CA SER A 1016 8.52 38.64 -40.38
C SER A 1016 9.98 38.77 -39.96
N ASN A 1017 10.60 37.63 -39.65
CA ASN A 1017 12.04 37.56 -39.42
C ASN A 1017 12.86 37.81 -40.71
N GLU A 1018 12.23 37.68 -41.88
CA GLU A 1018 12.87 37.90 -43.18
C GLU A 1018 12.90 39.39 -43.58
N GLY A 1019 12.39 40.30 -42.72
CA GLY A 1019 12.36 41.74 -43.01
C GLY A 1019 11.15 42.20 -43.83
N ALA A 1020 10.16 41.33 -44.00
CA ALA A 1020 8.92 41.65 -44.71
C ALA A 1020 7.77 41.92 -43.74
N ILE A 1021 6.80 42.74 -44.15
CA ILE A 1021 5.55 42.96 -43.40
C ILE A 1021 4.41 42.39 -44.22
N VAL A 1022 3.64 41.49 -43.63
CA VAL A 1022 2.42 40.98 -44.24
C VAL A 1022 1.24 41.79 -43.72
N MET A 1023 0.47 42.37 -44.65
CA MET A 1023 -0.74 43.13 -44.36
C MET A 1023 -1.98 42.27 -44.58
N TYR A 1024 -2.86 42.20 -43.59
CA TYR A 1024 -4.12 41.45 -43.65
C TYR A 1024 -5.33 42.38 -43.50
N ASP A 1025 -6.42 42.05 -44.20
CA ASP A 1025 -7.75 42.64 -43.97
C ASP A 1025 -8.62 41.63 -43.21
N LEU A 1026 -9.02 41.98 -41.99
CA LEU A 1026 -9.86 41.10 -41.17
C LEU A 1026 -11.34 41.09 -41.61
N LYS A 1027 -11.79 42.05 -42.43
CA LYS A 1027 -13.17 42.04 -42.97
C LYS A 1027 -13.37 40.93 -43.98
N THR A 1028 -12.35 40.73 -44.81
CA THR A 1028 -12.34 39.78 -45.92
C THR A 1028 -11.50 38.54 -45.62
N ALA A 1029 -10.78 38.51 -44.49
CA ALA A 1029 -9.91 37.43 -44.05
C ALA A 1029 -8.80 37.06 -45.06
N ILE A 1030 -8.37 38.01 -45.89
CA ILE A 1030 -7.36 37.82 -46.93
C ILE A 1030 -6.10 38.66 -46.68
N ARG A 1031 -4.99 38.17 -47.22
CA ARG A 1031 -3.73 38.91 -47.32
C ARG A 1031 -3.87 40.00 -48.39
N LEU A 1032 -3.66 41.26 -48.01
CA LEU A 1032 -3.77 42.42 -48.90
C LEU A 1032 -2.55 42.58 -49.79
N TYR A 1033 -1.35 42.62 -49.20
CA TYR A 1033 -0.07 42.77 -49.90
C TYR A 1033 1.09 42.56 -48.90
N VAL A 1034 2.33 42.50 -49.42
CA VAL A 1034 3.56 42.44 -48.61
C VAL A 1034 4.41 43.66 -48.88
N LEU A 1035 4.96 44.22 -47.81
CA LEU A 1035 5.91 45.32 -47.86
C LEU A 1035 7.29 44.75 -47.59
N GLU A 1036 8.14 44.80 -48.61
CA GLU A 1036 9.52 44.31 -48.57
C GLU A 1036 10.44 45.53 -48.61
N GLY A 1037 11.26 45.72 -47.57
CA GLY A 1037 12.14 46.90 -47.48
C GLY A 1037 13.21 46.81 -46.41
N HIS A 1038 12.94 46.10 -45.31
CA HIS A 1038 13.99 45.72 -44.37
C HIS A 1038 14.73 44.48 -44.91
N LYS A 1039 16.06 44.42 -44.74
CA LYS A 1039 16.94 43.28 -45.03
C LYS A 1039 17.24 42.44 -43.78
N LYS A 1040 16.80 42.88 -42.60
CA LYS A 1040 16.93 42.19 -41.31
C LYS A 1040 15.58 42.11 -40.59
N PRO A 1041 15.44 41.29 -39.52
CA PRO A 1041 14.19 41.14 -38.79
C PRO A 1041 13.58 42.47 -38.35
N ILE A 1042 12.26 42.56 -38.45
CA ILE A 1042 11.50 43.72 -37.99
C ILE A 1042 11.30 43.60 -36.48
N THR A 1043 11.75 44.61 -35.75
CA THR A 1043 11.68 44.64 -34.29
C THR A 1043 10.33 45.16 -33.79
N ALA A 1044 9.81 46.23 -34.40
CA ALA A 1044 8.49 46.76 -34.06
C ALA A 1044 7.79 47.37 -35.27
N CYS A 1045 6.47 47.42 -35.23
CA CYS A 1045 5.64 48.16 -36.17
C CYS A 1045 4.50 48.91 -35.45
N SER A 1046 4.02 50.00 -36.04
CA SER A 1046 2.84 50.69 -35.53
C SER A 1046 2.11 51.51 -36.60
N PHE A 1047 0.79 51.43 -36.60
CA PHE A 1047 -0.12 52.23 -37.42
C PHE A 1047 -0.28 53.65 -36.87
N SER A 1048 -0.42 54.60 -37.78
CA SER A 1048 -0.88 55.93 -37.44
C SER A 1048 -2.32 55.90 -36.90
N PRO A 1049 -2.71 56.83 -36.01
CA PRO A 1049 -4.08 56.95 -35.52
C PRO A 1049 -5.13 57.12 -36.63
N ASP A 1050 -4.75 57.69 -37.77
CA ASP A 1050 -5.59 57.85 -38.97
C ASP A 1050 -5.61 56.61 -39.90
N GLY A 1051 -4.80 55.58 -39.61
CA GLY A 1051 -4.68 54.34 -40.39
C GLY A 1051 -4.03 54.48 -41.77
N ARG A 1052 -3.49 55.66 -42.12
CA ARG A 1052 -2.92 55.94 -43.45
C ARG A 1052 -1.46 55.57 -43.57
N ARG A 1053 -0.74 55.43 -42.45
CA ARG A 1053 0.70 55.16 -42.40
C ARG A 1053 1.00 53.99 -41.46
N LEU A 1054 2.07 53.28 -41.77
CA LEU A 1054 2.66 52.27 -40.89
C LEU A 1054 4.14 52.61 -40.74
N VAL A 1055 4.63 52.59 -39.52
CA VAL A 1055 6.05 52.78 -39.21
C VAL A 1055 6.62 51.44 -38.77
N THR A 1056 7.77 51.07 -39.30
CA THR A 1056 8.48 49.84 -38.92
C THR A 1056 9.92 50.13 -38.59
N VAL A 1057 10.50 49.37 -37.66
CA VAL A 1057 11.90 49.52 -37.25
C VAL A 1057 12.61 48.19 -37.28
N SER A 1058 13.86 48.19 -37.75
CA SER A 1058 14.80 47.10 -37.57
C SER A 1058 16.00 47.60 -36.77
N LEU A 1059 16.19 47.06 -35.56
CA LEU A 1059 17.39 47.35 -34.75
C LEU A 1059 18.66 46.79 -35.41
N GLY A 1060 18.57 45.68 -36.14
CA GLY A 1060 19.72 45.12 -36.82
C GLY A 1060 20.27 46.04 -37.92
N GLU A 1061 19.42 46.87 -38.52
CA GLU A 1061 19.80 47.84 -39.57
C GLU A 1061 19.99 49.25 -39.02
N ASN A 1062 19.49 49.51 -37.80
CA ASN A 1062 19.31 50.83 -37.24
C ASN A 1062 18.52 51.78 -38.17
N VAL A 1063 17.44 51.26 -38.75
CA VAL A 1063 16.60 52.01 -39.71
C VAL A 1063 15.13 51.91 -39.32
N VAL A 1064 14.44 53.05 -39.41
CA VAL A 1064 12.98 53.14 -39.40
C VAL A 1064 12.47 53.38 -40.82
N LEU A 1065 11.49 52.59 -41.27
CA LEU A 1065 10.78 52.79 -42.53
C LEU A 1065 9.36 53.28 -42.28
N VAL A 1066 8.90 54.20 -43.12
CA VAL A 1066 7.52 54.68 -43.12
C VAL A 1066 6.86 54.22 -44.41
N TRP A 1067 5.68 53.63 -44.27
CA TRP A 1067 4.88 53.07 -45.35
C TRP A 1067 3.57 53.83 -45.48
N LYS A 1068 3.08 54.00 -46.72
CA LYS A 1068 1.69 54.40 -46.96
C LYS A 1068 0.82 53.14 -47.03
N VAL A 1069 -0.28 53.11 -46.29
CA VAL A 1069 -1.13 51.91 -46.16
C VAL A 1069 -2.56 52.15 -46.63
N GLY A 1070 -2.90 53.39 -46.99
CA GLY A 1070 -4.25 53.78 -47.41
C GLY A 1070 -4.73 53.10 -48.71
N THR A 1071 -6.06 53.02 -48.88
CA THR A 1071 -6.70 52.63 -50.13
C THR A 1071 -6.47 53.71 -51.19
N SER A 1072 -5.45 53.54 -52.02
CA SER A 1072 -5.31 54.33 -53.25
C SER A 1072 -6.34 53.88 -54.28
N PHE A 1073 -6.86 54.78 -55.11
CA PHE A 1073 -7.76 54.46 -56.23
C PHE A 1073 -7.20 53.35 -57.15
N SER A 1074 -5.88 53.25 -57.25
CA SER A 1074 -5.17 52.16 -57.95
C SER A 1074 -5.38 50.77 -57.33
N SER A 1075 -5.65 50.68 -56.03
CA SER A 1075 -5.92 49.42 -55.31
C SER A 1075 -7.25 48.77 -55.73
N PHE A 1076 -8.15 49.52 -56.38
CA PHE A 1076 -9.38 48.98 -56.96
C PHE A 1076 -9.14 48.19 -58.25
N PHE A 1077 -8.08 48.52 -59.01
CA PHE A 1077 -7.80 47.91 -60.31
C PHE A 1077 -6.70 46.84 -60.26
N ASN A 1078 -5.98 46.73 -59.14
CA ASN A 1078 -4.95 45.70 -58.96
C ASN A 1078 -4.96 45.18 -57.49
N PRO A 1079 -5.89 44.28 -57.14
CA PRO A 1079 -5.94 43.65 -55.82
C PRO A 1079 -4.65 42.86 -55.58
N GLY A 1080 -3.96 43.10 -54.46
CA GLY A 1080 -2.69 42.42 -54.16
C GLY A 1080 -1.44 43.30 -54.26
N ALA A 1081 -1.50 44.44 -54.96
CA ALA A 1081 -0.38 45.35 -55.07
C ALA A 1081 -0.37 46.38 -53.93
N PRO A 1082 0.79 46.66 -53.29
CA PRO A 1082 0.88 47.70 -52.28
C PRO A 1082 0.53 49.07 -52.90
N PRO A 1083 -0.09 49.99 -52.13
CA PRO A 1083 -0.36 51.34 -52.62
C PRO A 1083 0.97 52.01 -53.01
N LYS A 1084 0.93 52.88 -54.03
CA LYS A 1084 2.13 53.50 -54.62
C LYS A 1084 3.06 54.10 -53.54
N GLN A 1085 4.17 53.42 -53.30
CA GLN A 1085 5.23 53.87 -52.40
C GLN A 1085 6.27 54.67 -53.21
N GLY A 1086 6.76 55.78 -52.67
CA GLY A 1086 7.92 56.51 -53.21
C GLY A 1086 7.95 56.73 -54.74
N HIS A 1087 9.16 56.81 -55.30
CA HIS A 1087 9.41 57.02 -56.72
C HIS A 1087 9.43 55.73 -57.56
N SER A 1088 9.52 54.54 -56.93
CA SER A 1088 9.79 53.24 -57.58
C SER A 1088 8.77 52.13 -57.25
N GLY A 1089 7.74 52.38 -56.43
CA GLY A 1089 6.66 51.43 -56.15
C GLY A 1089 6.98 50.36 -55.09
N SER A 1090 8.24 49.89 -55.01
CA SER A 1090 8.71 48.95 -53.97
C SER A 1090 9.42 49.61 -52.79
N ASP A 1091 10.00 50.80 -52.99
CA ASP A 1091 10.76 51.47 -51.93
C ASP A 1091 9.84 52.11 -50.88
N PRO A 1092 10.23 52.11 -49.59
CA PRO A 1092 9.45 52.73 -48.52
C PRO A 1092 9.20 54.23 -48.79
N PHE A 1093 8.11 54.77 -48.24
CA PHE A 1093 7.75 56.19 -48.43
C PHE A 1093 8.80 57.13 -47.83
N LYS A 1094 9.36 56.80 -46.66
CA LYS A 1094 10.51 57.48 -46.05
C LYS A 1094 11.39 56.48 -45.28
N THR A 1095 12.67 56.80 -45.19
CA THR A 1095 13.69 56.03 -44.47
C THR A 1095 14.40 56.95 -43.48
N TYR A 1096 14.46 56.57 -42.21
CA TYR A 1096 15.17 57.28 -41.16
C TYR A 1096 16.26 56.39 -40.55
N PRO A 1097 17.54 56.62 -40.87
CA PRO A 1097 18.64 55.96 -40.17
C PRO A 1097 18.80 56.57 -38.77
N PHE A 1098 19.13 55.74 -37.79
CA PHE A 1098 19.51 56.16 -36.44
C PHE A 1098 20.76 55.38 -36.00
N ASN A 1099 21.34 55.76 -34.86
CA ASN A 1099 22.44 55.01 -34.25
C ASN A 1099 22.30 55.08 -32.73
N ILE A 1100 22.25 53.92 -32.07
CA ILE A 1100 22.02 53.77 -30.63
C ILE A 1100 23.27 53.23 -29.90
N GLY A 1101 24.37 52.98 -30.62
CA GLY A 1101 25.60 52.44 -30.01
C GLY A 1101 25.38 51.04 -29.40
N ASP A 1102 26.10 50.73 -28.31
CA ASP A 1102 26.06 49.42 -27.65
C ASP A 1102 24.67 49.07 -27.07
N GLU A 1103 23.82 50.08 -26.81
CA GLU A 1103 22.44 49.88 -26.35
C GLU A 1103 21.53 49.23 -27.41
N GLY A 1104 21.95 49.21 -28.68
CA GLY A 1104 21.22 48.55 -29.77
C GLY A 1104 21.36 47.03 -29.80
N SER A 1105 22.33 46.47 -29.05
CA SER A 1105 22.45 45.02 -28.89
C SER A 1105 21.48 44.54 -27.80
N MET A 1106 20.42 43.86 -28.23
CA MET A 1106 19.34 43.38 -27.35
C MET A 1106 18.99 41.94 -27.70
N ASP A 1107 18.72 41.14 -26.68
CA ASP A 1107 18.14 39.82 -26.87
C ASP A 1107 16.67 39.94 -27.32
N VAL A 1108 16.14 38.90 -27.96
CA VAL A 1108 14.75 38.87 -28.45
C VAL A 1108 13.76 39.11 -27.31
N ALA A 1109 14.05 38.63 -26.09
CA ALA A 1109 13.20 38.89 -24.93
C ALA A 1109 13.17 40.38 -24.55
N ASP A 1110 14.33 41.03 -24.47
CA ASP A 1110 14.45 42.46 -24.16
C ASP A 1110 13.74 43.32 -25.22
N THR A 1111 13.85 42.96 -26.50
CA THR A 1111 13.20 43.71 -27.58
C THR A 1111 11.67 43.73 -27.48
N LEU A 1112 11.06 42.66 -26.98
CA LEU A 1112 9.60 42.58 -26.82
C LEU A 1112 9.06 43.55 -25.75
N GLU A 1113 9.85 43.82 -24.70
CA GLU A 1113 9.41 44.70 -23.60
C GLU A 1113 9.80 46.17 -23.78
N LEU A 1114 10.98 46.41 -24.35
CA LEU A 1114 11.67 47.70 -24.28
C LEU A 1114 11.60 48.54 -25.56
N VAL A 1115 11.05 47.99 -26.65
CA VAL A 1115 10.86 48.71 -27.93
C VAL A 1115 9.39 49.00 -28.16
N LYS A 1116 9.02 50.28 -28.18
CA LYS A 1116 7.61 50.71 -28.36
C LYS A 1116 7.50 51.97 -29.21
N PHE A 1117 6.42 52.04 -29.97
CA PHE A 1117 5.99 53.26 -30.65
C PHE A 1117 4.90 53.97 -29.85
N GLU A 1118 4.98 55.29 -29.77
CA GLU A 1118 3.96 56.15 -29.19
C GLU A 1118 3.64 57.29 -30.17
N TRP A 1119 2.37 57.42 -30.58
CA TRP A 1119 1.92 58.46 -31.48
C TRP A 1119 1.45 59.67 -30.69
N ILE A 1120 2.07 60.83 -30.90
CA ILE A 1120 1.66 62.11 -30.28
C ILE A 1120 0.57 62.78 -31.13
N ALA A 1121 0.64 62.61 -32.44
CA ALA A 1121 -0.31 63.12 -33.44
C ALA A 1121 -0.26 62.25 -34.70
N ASP A 1122 -1.20 62.40 -35.63
CA ASP A 1122 -1.30 61.58 -36.86
C ASP A 1122 -0.03 61.47 -37.70
N ARG A 1123 0.90 62.44 -37.55
CA ARG A 1123 2.18 62.47 -38.27
C ARG A 1123 3.40 62.45 -37.37
N ASN A 1124 3.28 62.49 -36.05
CA ASN A 1124 4.43 62.57 -35.14
C ASN A 1124 4.52 61.33 -34.25
N VAL A 1125 5.66 60.64 -34.33
CA VAL A 1125 5.90 59.36 -33.64
C VAL A 1125 7.13 59.47 -32.75
N LYS A 1126 7.02 58.91 -31.55
CA LYS A 1126 8.15 58.59 -30.67
C LYS A 1126 8.42 57.09 -30.75
N LEU A 1127 9.66 56.75 -31.04
CA LEU A 1127 10.20 55.41 -30.90
C LEU A 1127 11.02 55.37 -29.60
N MET A 1128 10.55 54.58 -28.65
CA MET A 1128 11.24 54.32 -27.38
C MET A 1128 12.00 53.01 -27.49
N ILE A 1129 13.31 53.05 -27.23
CA ILE A 1129 14.18 51.87 -27.19
C ILE A 1129 14.95 51.96 -25.87
N ARG A 1130 14.65 51.06 -24.92
CA ARG A 1130 15.17 51.12 -23.54
C ARG A 1130 14.89 52.48 -22.88
N GLY A 1131 15.90 53.33 -22.74
CA GLY A 1131 15.80 54.71 -22.23
C GLY A 1131 15.94 55.79 -23.30
N SER A 1132 16.26 55.41 -24.54
CA SER A 1132 16.46 56.32 -25.66
C SER A 1132 15.14 56.60 -26.39
N VAL A 1133 14.84 57.87 -26.67
CA VAL A 1133 13.62 58.30 -27.37
C VAL A 1133 13.97 59.01 -28.66
N LEU A 1134 13.54 58.46 -29.79
CA LEU A 1134 13.67 59.04 -31.12
C LEU A 1134 12.32 59.62 -31.55
N THR A 1135 12.26 60.92 -31.83
CA THR A 1135 11.02 61.57 -32.31
C THR A 1135 11.19 61.98 -33.78
N PHE A 1136 10.27 61.58 -34.65
CA PHE A 1136 10.31 61.93 -36.08
C PHE A 1136 8.90 62.10 -36.67
N SER A 1137 8.82 62.85 -37.77
CA SER A 1137 7.57 63.15 -38.48
C SER A 1137 7.39 62.26 -39.71
N THR A 1138 6.33 61.46 -39.75
CA THR A 1138 6.07 60.45 -40.79
C THR A 1138 5.66 61.03 -42.13
#